data_AF-A0A8K0P9P2-F1
#
_entry.id   AF-A0A8K0P9P2-F1
#
_cell.length_a   1.000
_cell.length_b   1.000
_cell.length_c   1.000
_cell.angle_alpha   90.00
_cell.angle_beta   90.00
_cell.angle_gamma   90.00
#
_symmetry.space_group_name_H-M   'P 1'
#
loop_
_entity.id
_entity.type
_entity.pdbx_description
1 polymer ?
#
loop_
_entity_poly.entity_id
_entity_poly.type
_entity_poly.pdbx_seq_one_letter_code
_entity_poly.pdbx_strand_id
1 'polypeptide(L)'
;MSALLINFLLLVSSAEAFWRMNCGIIQVGRVDPIINPGALAQHAHTISGGSNIGVNATYASLVNSACNSCEIFPDKSAYWTPNLYYARPNGSFEEVYHSGSVIYYLGRGYLPDGSQKFTPFPKGFQMVSGNKSNRRYNATGNTWGNGTYRARPIADAVSYACLSDALGPETPNLVNVSRCINGLRAQIHFQNCWDGKNLYKSDNSHVAYLSGIDNGVCPPGYPVLLPHIFMETNYAVRLTKNTDDGGRFVFSMGDPTGYGFHGDFQNGWDVALQKKAVAECVGDTGFGTIEECPILQANRNTQMGSNCPEMPPQVGEPVRGMLDKLPGCIRITDGPESATAADMECPANAPRPSITRTVDSTPLPTANPAIGQAFGNAFNKYVGCGNDSTGSPLRTLNAITTKFDKMTVEMCQTYCASKGYRYSGVEYRNECRCDNAINPTAIFYPGVNMSSGCNMLCPGNQVELCGGANYMNVYNNTDPSFVPTNDTTNSVYQLTVPPAPYGPNYLGCYAEGRGVRVLGGISTTSQQMSVDKCLTYCKDYKYYGTEFAGQCFCSNVLGTGSGIKVLDTLTSPLFSACNYRCNGEFSQVCGGSGTINVWENPGYIPVEVKQSSGGFVAKQCYTDAGTGRALDGARSTGDGMTVDVCAEFARSKGFKYFGVEYGRECYAGAQPKTGTGFAAVTCPMEKLMPCAGNKYEYCGGASLMNLYFAASG
;
A
#
# COMPACT_ATOMS: atom_id res chain seq x y z
N MET A 1 8.74 -12.23 -53.60
CA MET A 1 7.58 -11.40 -54.04
C MET A 1 6.42 -11.86 -53.18
N SER A 2 5.80 -11.08 -52.29
CA SER A 2 5.60 -9.64 -52.26
C SER A 2 5.47 -9.16 -50.81
N ALA A 3 6.00 -7.97 -50.53
CA ALA A 3 5.80 -7.23 -49.29
C ALA A 3 4.45 -6.49 -49.37
N LEU A 4 3.67 -6.47 -48.28
CA LEU A 4 2.52 -5.58 -48.13
C LEU A 4 2.88 -4.51 -47.08
N LEU A 5 2.92 -3.26 -47.53
CA LEU A 5 3.07 -2.07 -46.70
C LEU A 5 1.82 -1.88 -45.82
N ILE A 6 2.04 -1.64 -44.52
CA ILE A 6 1.03 -1.12 -43.59
C ILE A 6 1.13 0.41 -43.63
N ASN A 7 0.10 1.07 -44.15
CA ASN A 7 -0.08 2.51 -44.04
C ASN A 7 -0.64 2.85 -42.65
N PHE A 8 0.12 3.59 -41.85
CA PHE A 8 -0.34 4.23 -40.62
C PHE A 8 -1.14 5.48 -40.99
N LEU A 9 -2.47 5.43 -40.91
CA LEU A 9 -3.29 6.63 -40.82
C LEU A 9 -3.30 7.09 -39.35
N LEU A 10 -2.63 8.22 -39.10
CA LEU A 10 -2.75 8.99 -37.86
C LEU A 10 -4.17 9.58 -37.80
N LEU A 11 -5.08 8.90 -37.09
CA LEU A 11 -6.31 9.50 -36.60
C LEU A 11 -5.94 10.27 -35.32
N VAL A 12 -6.11 11.59 -35.38
CA VAL A 12 -6.03 12.47 -34.22
C VAL A 12 -7.13 12.03 -33.25
N SER A 13 -6.73 11.51 -32.09
CA SER A 13 -7.60 11.07 -31.01
C SER A 13 -8.31 12.28 -30.38
N SER A 14 -9.60 12.42 -30.60
CA SER A 14 -10.45 13.19 -29.67
C SER A 14 -10.56 12.39 -28.38
N ALA A 15 -10.28 13.04 -27.24
CA ALA A 15 -10.47 12.46 -25.91
C ALA A 15 -11.97 12.27 -25.63
N GLU A 16 -12.30 11.14 -25.00
CA GLU A 16 -13.67 10.64 -24.77
C GLU A 16 -13.81 10.30 -23.26
N ALA A 17 -14.85 10.74 -22.54
CA ALA A 17 -14.86 10.68 -21.06
C ALA A 17 -16.27 10.57 -20.42
N PHE A 18 -16.46 9.62 -19.48
CA PHE A 18 -17.43 9.64 -18.35
C PHE A 18 -16.63 9.48 -17.05
N TRP A 19 -17.24 9.60 -15.86
CA TRP A 19 -16.52 9.23 -14.62
C TRP A 19 -17.33 8.35 -13.68
N ARG A 20 -16.60 7.53 -12.93
CA ARG A 20 -17.08 6.86 -11.72
C ARG A 20 -16.21 7.23 -10.55
N MET A 21 -16.81 7.30 -9.37
CA MET A 21 -16.10 7.59 -8.14
C MET A 21 -16.47 6.59 -7.05
N ASN A 22 -15.46 6.18 -6.30
CA ASN A 22 -15.65 5.39 -5.10
C ASN A 22 -16.13 6.29 -3.97
N CYS A 23 -17.15 5.86 -3.25
CA CYS A 23 -17.65 6.54 -2.07
C CYS A 23 -17.69 5.61 -0.87
N GLY A 24 -17.08 6.07 0.22
CA GLY A 24 -17.18 5.45 1.53
C GLY A 24 -18.49 5.80 2.24
N ILE A 25 -18.74 5.11 3.35
CA ILE A 25 -19.90 5.37 4.20
C ILE A 25 -19.66 6.63 5.04
N ILE A 26 -20.58 7.59 4.96
CA ILE A 26 -20.58 8.79 5.81
C ILE A 26 -21.57 8.70 6.98
N GLN A 27 -22.66 7.93 6.82
CA GLN A 27 -23.70 7.76 7.83
C GLN A 27 -24.44 6.44 7.61
N VAL A 28 -24.82 5.76 8.69
CA VAL A 28 -25.79 4.66 8.64
C VAL A 28 -26.89 4.89 9.66
N GLY A 29 -28.13 4.79 9.22
CA GLY A 29 -29.28 4.88 10.09
C GLY A 29 -30.56 5.26 9.37
N ARG A 30 -31.61 5.52 10.14
CA ARG A 30 -32.92 5.93 9.62
C ARG A 30 -32.95 7.41 9.26
N VAL A 31 -32.11 7.77 8.31
CA VAL A 31 -31.85 9.14 7.88
C VAL A 31 -32.24 9.27 6.41
N ASP A 32 -33.28 10.06 6.14
CA ASP A 32 -33.79 10.31 4.79
C ASP A 32 -34.41 11.72 4.72
N PRO A 33 -33.61 12.74 4.37
CA PRO A 33 -34.10 14.12 4.29
C PRO A 33 -35.02 14.39 3.10
N ILE A 34 -35.13 13.47 2.14
CA ILE A 34 -36.03 13.62 0.98
C ILE A 34 -37.44 13.16 1.35
N ILE A 35 -37.56 11.92 1.86
CA ILE A 35 -38.85 11.30 2.15
C ILE A 35 -39.36 11.70 3.54
N ASN A 36 -38.48 11.87 4.53
CA ASN A 36 -38.83 12.15 5.92
C ASN A 36 -38.07 13.37 6.48
N PRO A 37 -38.21 14.57 5.88
CA PRO A 37 -37.48 15.75 6.29
C PRO A 37 -37.71 16.10 7.77
N GLY A 38 -36.63 16.10 8.54
CA GLY A 38 -36.61 16.40 9.97
C GLY A 38 -37.16 15.28 10.87
N ALA A 39 -37.43 14.10 10.33
CA ALA A 39 -38.03 12.97 11.04
C ALA A 39 -37.22 11.67 10.83
N LEU A 40 -37.61 10.61 11.53
CA LEU A 40 -37.05 9.28 11.32
C LEU A 40 -37.51 8.75 9.96
N ALA A 41 -36.57 8.28 9.14
CA ALA A 41 -36.91 7.45 7.98
C ALA A 41 -37.62 6.17 8.43
N GLN A 42 -38.34 5.47 7.56
CA GLN A 42 -39.00 4.23 7.97
C GLN A 42 -37.98 3.11 8.28
N HIS A 43 -37.01 2.92 7.40
CA HIS A 43 -35.95 1.90 7.50
C HIS A 43 -34.55 2.53 7.47
N ALA A 44 -33.53 1.73 7.78
CA ALA A 44 -32.15 2.20 7.81
C ALA A 44 -31.52 2.24 6.40
N HIS A 45 -30.77 3.29 6.13
CA HIS A 45 -30.00 3.46 4.90
C HIS A 45 -28.52 3.50 5.22
N THR A 46 -27.72 3.09 4.25
CA THR A 46 -26.30 3.43 4.19
C THR A 46 -26.11 4.60 3.25
N ILE A 47 -25.46 5.65 3.74
CA ILE A 47 -25.32 6.92 3.04
C ILE A 47 -23.85 7.22 2.76
N SER A 48 -23.59 7.72 1.57
CA SER A 48 -22.30 8.24 1.09
C SER A 48 -22.43 9.73 0.78
N GLY A 49 -21.36 10.51 0.95
CA GLY A 49 -21.34 11.93 0.57
C GLY A 49 -20.74 12.86 1.63
N GLY A 50 -21.29 14.08 1.68
CA GLY A 50 -20.88 15.13 2.60
C GLY A 50 -21.21 14.84 4.07
N SER A 51 -20.29 15.21 4.97
CA SER A 51 -20.39 15.01 6.43
C SER A 51 -21.57 15.70 7.12
N ASN A 52 -22.22 16.69 6.50
CA ASN A 52 -23.43 17.33 7.04
C ASN A 52 -24.72 16.61 6.62
N ILE A 53 -24.65 15.43 5.99
CA ILE A 53 -25.86 14.66 5.75
C ILE A 53 -26.58 14.36 7.08
N GLY A 54 -27.91 14.40 7.04
CA GLY A 54 -28.74 14.04 8.16
C GLY A 54 -30.21 14.27 7.91
N VAL A 55 -31.04 14.03 8.94
CA VAL A 55 -32.51 13.98 8.80
C VAL A 55 -33.13 15.23 8.19
N ASN A 56 -32.48 16.39 8.32
CA ASN A 56 -32.95 17.69 7.84
C ASN A 56 -31.97 18.36 6.86
N ALA A 57 -31.08 17.59 6.24
CA ALA A 57 -30.05 18.14 5.35
C ALA A 57 -30.64 18.82 4.12
N THR A 58 -30.10 19.98 3.77
CA THR A 58 -30.44 20.73 2.55
C THR A 58 -29.25 20.78 1.60
N TYR A 59 -29.42 21.32 0.39
CA TYR A 59 -28.27 21.62 -0.47
C TYR A 59 -27.21 22.46 0.25
N ALA A 60 -27.63 23.47 1.02
CA ALA A 60 -26.73 24.33 1.79
C ALA A 60 -25.96 23.52 2.83
N SER A 61 -26.64 22.63 3.56
CA SER A 61 -26.00 21.72 4.51
C SER A 61 -24.93 20.87 3.83
N LEU A 62 -25.26 20.24 2.71
CA LEU A 62 -24.37 19.35 1.96
C LEU A 62 -23.12 20.08 1.46
N VAL A 63 -23.26 21.20 0.74
CA VAL A 63 -22.09 21.95 0.25
C VAL A 63 -21.22 22.51 1.40
N ASN A 64 -21.83 22.73 2.57
CA ASN A 64 -21.16 23.17 3.78
C ASN A 64 -20.50 22.03 4.58
N SER A 65 -20.53 20.79 4.11
CA SER A 65 -19.87 19.68 4.81
C SER A 65 -18.37 19.92 5.00
N ALA A 66 -17.85 19.67 6.20
CA ALA A 66 -16.42 19.78 6.49
C ALA A 66 -15.57 18.80 5.66
N CYS A 67 -16.13 17.62 5.37
CA CYS A 67 -15.48 16.62 4.55
C CYS A 67 -16.47 15.87 3.64
N ASN A 68 -15.95 15.03 2.75
CA ASN A 68 -16.71 14.19 1.83
C ASN A 68 -16.16 12.76 1.84
N SER A 69 -17.04 11.75 1.87
CA SER A 69 -16.66 10.33 1.79
C SER A 69 -16.45 9.81 0.35
N CYS A 70 -16.72 10.62 -0.67
CA CYS A 70 -16.43 10.31 -2.08
C CYS A 70 -15.05 10.80 -2.55
N GLU A 71 -14.51 10.17 -3.60
CA GLU A 71 -13.20 10.53 -4.17
C GLU A 71 -13.12 11.97 -4.68
N ILE A 72 -14.21 12.59 -5.13
CA ILE A 72 -14.20 13.95 -5.64
C ILE A 72 -14.61 14.91 -4.52
N PHE A 73 -13.66 15.60 -3.90
CA PHE A 73 -13.95 16.40 -2.70
C PHE A 73 -15.07 17.46 -2.89
N PRO A 74 -15.14 18.19 -4.03
CA PRO A 74 -16.21 19.17 -4.26
C PRO A 74 -17.58 18.58 -4.56
N ASP A 75 -17.70 17.26 -4.73
CA ASP A 75 -18.99 16.58 -4.78
C ASP A 75 -19.45 16.18 -3.37
N LYS A 76 -20.11 17.09 -2.66
CA LYS A 76 -20.67 16.81 -1.34
C LYS A 76 -22.12 16.32 -1.42
N SER A 77 -22.56 15.84 -2.58
CA SER A 77 -23.88 15.24 -2.75
C SER A 77 -24.06 14.05 -1.82
N ALA A 78 -25.31 13.73 -1.50
CA ALA A 78 -25.64 12.55 -0.72
C ALA A 78 -26.28 11.48 -1.61
N TYR A 79 -25.79 10.26 -1.47
CA TYR A 79 -26.25 9.06 -2.19
C TYR A 79 -26.54 7.98 -1.16
N TRP A 80 -27.73 7.40 -1.16
CA TRP A 80 -28.03 6.35 -0.20
C TRP A 80 -28.88 5.23 -0.76
N THR A 81 -28.70 4.06 -0.15
CA THR A 81 -29.43 2.82 -0.44
C THR A 81 -29.83 2.16 0.87
N PRO A 82 -30.88 1.31 0.87
CA PRO A 82 -31.24 0.53 2.04
C PRO A 82 -30.15 -0.47 2.42
N ASN A 83 -29.86 -0.59 3.72
CA ASN A 83 -28.83 -1.51 4.20
C ASN A 83 -29.27 -2.99 4.09
N LEU A 84 -28.32 -3.90 3.90
CA LEU A 84 -28.57 -5.34 3.78
C LEU A 84 -28.25 -6.06 5.10
N TYR A 85 -29.16 -6.94 5.52
CA TYR A 85 -29.01 -7.79 6.70
C TYR A 85 -29.19 -9.26 6.33
N TYR A 86 -28.63 -10.15 7.15
CA TYR A 86 -28.94 -11.56 7.17
C TYR A 86 -29.87 -11.86 8.34
N ALA A 87 -31.13 -12.19 8.03
CA ALA A 87 -32.12 -12.65 9.00
C ALA A 87 -31.81 -14.10 9.39
N ARG A 88 -31.43 -14.29 10.66
CA ARG A 88 -31.11 -15.58 11.26
C ARG A 88 -32.40 -16.34 11.63
N PRO A 89 -32.37 -17.68 11.66
CA PRO A 89 -33.52 -18.50 12.07
C PRO A 89 -34.02 -18.22 13.50
N ASN A 90 -33.15 -17.75 14.39
CA ASN A 90 -33.50 -17.38 15.77
C ASN A 90 -34.22 -16.01 15.87
N GLY A 91 -34.43 -15.31 14.76
CA GLY A 91 -35.08 -14.00 14.70
C GLY A 91 -34.15 -12.79 14.81
N SER A 92 -32.83 -12.98 15.00
CA SER A 92 -31.86 -11.89 14.99
C SER A 92 -31.43 -11.52 13.57
N PHE A 93 -30.79 -10.37 13.42
CA PHE A 93 -30.34 -9.82 12.14
C PHE A 93 -28.87 -9.45 12.22
N GLU A 94 -28.06 -9.98 11.30
CA GLU A 94 -26.65 -9.62 11.17
C GLU A 94 -26.48 -8.64 10.01
N GLU A 95 -25.86 -7.50 10.26
CA GLU A 95 -25.45 -6.58 9.20
C GLU A 95 -24.52 -7.25 8.18
N VAL A 96 -24.80 -7.09 6.90
CA VAL A 96 -23.91 -7.55 5.83
C VAL A 96 -22.94 -6.43 5.49
N TYR A 97 -21.66 -6.66 5.76
CA TYR A 97 -20.61 -5.67 5.57
C TYR A 97 -20.52 -5.19 4.11
N HIS A 98 -20.34 -3.87 3.94
CA HIS A 98 -19.93 -3.24 2.69
C HIS A 98 -19.15 -1.95 3.00
N SER A 99 -18.39 -1.44 2.04
CA SER A 99 -17.54 -0.26 2.22
C SER A 99 -18.14 1.04 1.65
N GLY A 100 -19.43 1.06 1.35
CA GLY A 100 -20.11 2.16 0.64
C GLY A 100 -20.53 1.76 -0.78
N SER A 101 -20.50 2.71 -1.71
CA SER A 101 -21.05 2.57 -3.06
C SER A 101 -20.11 3.18 -4.12
N VAL A 102 -20.22 2.72 -5.36
CA VAL A 102 -19.60 3.35 -6.52
C VAL A 102 -20.67 4.13 -7.26
N ILE A 103 -20.39 5.42 -7.51
CA ILE A 103 -21.33 6.33 -8.18
C ILE A 103 -20.78 6.65 -9.56
N TYR A 104 -21.61 6.44 -10.58
CA TYR A 104 -21.30 6.70 -11.97
C TYR A 104 -22.09 7.90 -12.47
N TYR A 105 -21.44 8.74 -13.27
CA TYR A 105 -22.05 9.82 -14.03
C TYR A 105 -21.90 9.52 -15.52
N LEU A 106 -22.88 8.84 -16.12
CA LEU A 106 -22.78 8.35 -17.50
C LEU A 106 -23.41 9.31 -18.51
N GLY A 107 -22.73 9.51 -19.64
CA GLY A 107 -23.21 10.33 -20.76
C GLY A 107 -24.09 9.58 -21.73
N ARG A 108 -25.19 8.97 -21.26
CA ARG A 108 -26.11 8.15 -22.08
C ARG A 108 -27.45 8.84 -22.35
N GLY A 109 -28.01 8.56 -23.52
CA GLY A 109 -29.34 8.99 -23.93
C GLY A 109 -29.41 10.27 -24.77
N TYR A 110 -30.62 10.56 -25.26
CA TYR A 110 -30.91 11.64 -26.19
C TYR A 110 -32.20 12.38 -25.81
N LEU A 111 -32.28 13.66 -26.15
CA LEU A 111 -33.53 14.41 -26.18
C LEU A 111 -34.39 14.02 -27.41
N PRO A 112 -35.70 14.32 -27.42
CA PRO A 112 -36.57 14.01 -28.56
C PRO A 112 -36.14 14.64 -29.88
N ASP A 113 -35.37 15.74 -29.85
CA ASP A 113 -34.80 16.38 -31.04
C ASP A 113 -33.50 15.71 -31.54
N GLY A 114 -33.08 14.61 -30.90
CA GLY A 114 -31.87 13.86 -31.21
C GLY A 114 -30.60 14.44 -30.58
N SER A 115 -30.67 15.57 -29.87
CA SER A 115 -29.50 16.17 -29.23
C SER A 115 -29.08 15.40 -27.97
N GLN A 116 -27.75 15.33 -27.76
CA GLN A 116 -27.14 14.74 -26.58
C GLN A 116 -26.45 15.85 -25.78
N LYS A 117 -27.25 16.68 -25.11
CA LYS A 117 -26.77 17.85 -24.36
C LYS A 117 -27.03 17.66 -22.87
N PHE A 118 -26.02 17.18 -22.15
CA PHE A 118 -26.10 17.00 -20.70
C PHE A 118 -26.07 18.35 -19.96
N THR A 119 -26.96 18.48 -18.99
CA THR A 119 -27.06 19.65 -18.11
C THR A 119 -26.65 19.25 -16.69
N PRO A 120 -25.76 20.01 -16.01
CA PRO A 120 -25.40 19.71 -14.63
C PRO A 120 -26.62 19.80 -13.70
N PHE A 121 -26.60 19.01 -12.63
CA PHE A 121 -27.69 19.00 -11.66
C PHE A 121 -27.83 20.39 -11.01
N PRO A 122 -29.03 21.00 -11.00
CA PRO A 122 -29.21 22.32 -10.39
C PRO A 122 -29.12 22.25 -8.86
N LYS A 123 -28.83 23.39 -8.23
CA LYS A 123 -28.81 23.51 -6.75
C LYS A 123 -30.15 23.05 -6.18
N GLY A 124 -30.10 22.22 -5.15
CA GLY A 124 -31.31 21.69 -4.49
C GLY A 124 -32.02 20.56 -5.22
N PHE A 125 -31.50 20.08 -6.36
CA PHE A 125 -32.08 18.95 -7.06
C PHE A 125 -32.05 17.67 -6.22
N GLN A 126 -33.16 16.95 -6.20
CA GLN A 126 -33.35 15.69 -5.48
C GLN A 126 -34.15 14.72 -6.36
N MET A 127 -33.88 13.42 -6.22
CA MET A 127 -34.69 12.38 -6.85
C MET A 127 -34.54 11.04 -6.13
N VAL A 128 -35.54 10.20 -6.32
CA VAL A 128 -35.57 8.82 -5.81
C VAL A 128 -35.75 7.85 -6.97
N SER A 129 -35.07 6.72 -6.92
CA SER A 129 -35.19 5.63 -7.87
C SER A 129 -35.61 4.33 -7.17
N GLY A 130 -36.34 3.46 -7.86
CA GLY A 130 -36.91 2.24 -7.29
C GLY A 130 -38.15 2.50 -6.43
N ASN A 131 -38.66 1.45 -5.78
CA ASN A 131 -39.85 1.54 -4.92
C ASN A 131 -39.75 0.53 -3.77
N LYS A 132 -39.58 1.05 -2.55
CA LYS A 132 -39.44 0.27 -1.30
C LYS A 132 -40.53 -0.76 -1.01
N SER A 133 -41.74 -0.58 -1.57
CA SER A 133 -42.88 -1.47 -1.34
C SER A 133 -42.90 -2.71 -2.24
N ASN A 134 -42.14 -2.73 -3.33
CA ASN A 134 -42.19 -3.85 -4.29
C ASN A 134 -41.67 -5.16 -3.65
N ARG A 135 -42.35 -6.27 -3.93
CA ARG A 135 -41.93 -7.65 -3.56
C ARG A 135 -42.01 -8.64 -4.73
N ARG A 136 -42.23 -8.12 -5.93
CA ARG A 136 -42.26 -8.90 -7.17
C ARG A 136 -41.79 -8.04 -8.34
N TYR A 137 -41.40 -8.69 -9.43
CA TYR A 137 -41.12 -8.01 -10.67
C TYR A 137 -42.40 -7.36 -11.22
N ASN A 138 -42.37 -6.04 -11.42
CA ASN A 138 -43.49 -5.29 -11.95
C ASN A 138 -43.30 -5.01 -13.45
N ALA A 139 -43.87 -5.87 -14.29
CA ALA A 139 -43.80 -5.74 -15.75
C ALA A 139 -44.84 -4.78 -16.37
N THR A 140 -45.76 -4.20 -15.57
CA THR A 140 -46.88 -3.41 -16.13
C THR A 140 -46.59 -1.91 -16.18
N GLY A 141 -45.58 -1.42 -15.46
CA GLY A 141 -45.10 -0.04 -15.55
C GLY A 141 -43.90 0.05 -16.49
N ASN A 142 -44.09 0.61 -17.68
CA ASN A 142 -43.02 0.80 -18.66
C ASN A 142 -42.56 2.26 -18.71
N THR A 143 -41.31 2.47 -19.08
CA THR A 143 -40.79 3.76 -19.52
C THR A 143 -41.53 4.24 -20.77
N TRP A 144 -41.38 5.51 -21.10
CA TRP A 144 -41.85 6.01 -22.38
C TRP A 144 -40.91 5.58 -23.50
N GLY A 145 -41.46 5.15 -24.64
CA GLY A 145 -40.68 4.83 -25.84
C GLY A 145 -41.42 5.24 -27.12
N ASN A 146 -40.74 5.15 -28.25
CA ASN A 146 -41.26 5.42 -29.58
C ASN A 146 -40.84 4.32 -30.58
N GLY A 147 -41.09 4.52 -31.87
CA GLY A 147 -40.77 3.53 -32.92
C GLY A 147 -39.28 3.18 -33.04
N THR A 148 -38.39 4.11 -32.69
CA THR A 148 -36.93 3.92 -32.74
C THR A 148 -36.40 3.41 -31.40
N TYR A 149 -36.87 3.98 -30.31
CA TYR A 149 -36.41 3.68 -28.96
C TYR A 149 -37.52 2.99 -28.17
N ARG A 150 -37.40 1.66 -28.03
CA ARG A 150 -38.43 0.85 -27.36
C ARG A 150 -38.48 1.13 -25.86
N ALA A 151 -39.68 1.10 -25.30
CA ALA A 151 -39.91 1.14 -23.86
C ALA A 151 -39.42 -0.14 -23.16
N ARG A 152 -39.11 -0.03 -21.87
CA ARG A 152 -38.69 -1.10 -20.97
C ARG A 152 -39.47 -1.05 -19.66
N PRO A 153 -39.66 -2.18 -18.96
CA PRO A 153 -40.22 -2.16 -17.60
C PRO A 153 -39.39 -1.28 -16.68
N ILE A 154 -40.03 -0.40 -15.92
CA ILE A 154 -39.38 0.46 -14.91
C ILE A 154 -38.70 -0.39 -13.82
N ALA A 155 -39.20 -1.61 -13.59
CA ALA A 155 -38.58 -2.58 -12.68
C ALA A 155 -37.13 -2.93 -13.09
N ASP A 156 -36.74 -2.75 -14.36
CA ASP A 156 -35.36 -2.96 -14.83
C ASP A 156 -34.38 -1.88 -14.32
N ALA A 157 -34.86 -0.85 -13.62
CA ALA A 157 -33.99 0.11 -12.93
C ALA A 157 -33.22 -0.51 -11.75
N VAL A 158 -33.65 -1.66 -11.24
CA VAL A 158 -33.03 -2.38 -10.12
C VAL A 158 -32.54 -3.74 -10.63
N SER A 159 -31.26 -4.04 -10.38
CA SER A 159 -30.68 -5.34 -10.72
C SER A 159 -29.62 -5.79 -9.72
N TYR A 160 -29.26 -7.07 -9.80
CA TYR A 160 -28.29 -7.72 -8.93
C TYR A 160 -27.33 -8.58 -9.74
N ALA A 161 -26.04 -8.42 -9.47
CA ALA A 161 -25.00 -9.28 -10.01
C ALA A 161 -24.35 -10.09 -8.88
N CYS A 162 -24.40 -11.42 -9.02
CA CYS A 162 -23.66 -12.33 -8.16
C CYS A 162 -22.20 -12.41 -8.65
N LEU A 163 -21.26 -11.89 -7.86
CA LEU A 163 -19.84 -11.91 -8.22
C LEU A 163 -19.26 -13.28 -7.84
N SER A 164 -18.94 -14.09 -8.85
CA SER A 164 -18.29 -15.40 -8.71
C SER A 164 -17.15 -15.56 -9.72
N ASP A 165 -16.53 -16.74 -9.82
CA ASP A 165 -15.42 -17.01 -10.74
C ASP A 165 -15.82 -16.86 -12.23
N ALA A 166 -17.12 -16.93 -12.52
CA ALA A 166 -17.73 -16.45 -13.75
C ALA A 166 -18.67 -15.28 -13.44
N LEU A 167 -18.60 -14.21 -14.22
CA LEU A 167 -19.60 -13.14 -14.17
C LEU A 167 -20.97 -13.73 -14.57
N GLY A 168 -21.85 -13.92 -13.59
CA GLY A 168 -23.24 -14.31 -13.86
C GLY A 168 -24.02 -13.15 -14.48
N PRO A 169 -25.11 -13.43 -15.23
CA PRO A 169 -25.98 -12.37 -15.73
C PRO A 169 -26.61 -11.59 -14.57
N GLU A 170 -26.94 -10.32 -14.82
CA GLU A 170 -27.76 -9.55 -13.89
C GLU A 170 -29.13 -10.20 -13.70
N THR A 171 -29.62 -10.15 -12.47
CA THR A 171 -30.91 -10.70 -12.08
C THR A 171 -31.78 -9.60 -11.47
N PRO A 172 -33.10 -9.64 -11.61
CA PRO A 172 -33.97 -8.57 -11.11
C PRO A 172 -34.24 -8.69 -9.59
N ASN A 173 -33.69 -9.71 -8.93
CA ASN A 173 -34.00 -10.07 -7.54
C ASN A 173 -32.82 -10.75 -6.82
N LEU A 174 -32.96 -10.92 -5.50
CA LEU A 174 -32.00 -11.63 -4.65
C LEU A 174 -32.12 -13.14 -4.86
N VAL A 175 -31.43 -13.69 -5.86
CA VAL A 175 -31.36 -15.14 -6.10
C VAL A 175 -29.98 -15.70 -5.83
N ASN A 176 -29.92 -16.86 -5.17
CA ASN A 176 -28.68 -17.61 -4.89
C ASN A 176 -27.57 -16.77 -4.22
N VAL A 177 -27.93 -15.79 -3.38
CA VAL A 177 -26.98 -14.84 -2.76
C VAL A 177 -25.85 -15.54 -2.00
N SER A 178 -26.14 -16.68 -1.35
CA SER A 178 -25.15 -17.49 -0.64
C SER A 178 -24.05 -18.08 -1.53
N ARG A 179 -24.23 -18.08 -2.86
CA ARG A 179 -23.25 -18.54 -3.85
C ARG A 179 -22.32 -17.42 -4.37
N CYS A 180 -22.53 -16.17 -3.96
CA CYS A 180 -21.77 -15.03 -4.45
C CYS A 180 -20.43 -14.90 -3.72
N ILE A 181 -19.47 -15.77 -4.07
CA ILE A 181 -18.18 -15.92 -3.40
C ILE A 181 -17.31 -14.66 -3.39
N ASN A 182 -17.48 -13.77 -4.37
CA ASN A 182 -16.77 -12.49 -4.50
C ASN A 182 -17.67 -11.28 -4.13
N GLY A 183 -18.87 -11.52 -3.61
CA GLY A 183 -19.80 -10.49 -3.16
C GLY A 183 -21.09 -10.41 -3.98
N LEU A 184 -22.13 -9.82 -3.40
CA LEU A 184 -23.37 -9.47 -4.07
C LEU A 184 -23.32 -7.99 -4.45
N ARG A 185 -23.47 -7.67 -5.72
CA ARG A 185 -23.59 -6.30 -6.20
C ARG A 185 -25.06 -5.96 -6.42
N ALA A 186 -25.56 -4.98 -5.67
CA ALA A 186 -26.88 -4.38 -5.88
C ALA A 186 -26.74 -3.11 -6.73
N GLN A 187 -27.58 -2.96 -7.74
CA GLN A 187 -27.45 -1.94 -8.77
C GLN A 187 -28.74 -1.15 -8.88
N ILE A 188 -28.61 0.17 -9.04
CA ILE A 188 -29.76 1.02 -9.33
C ILE A 188 -29.45 2.15 -10.31
N HIS A 189 -30.35 2.29 -11.28
CA HIS A 189 -30.35 3.35 -12.29
C HIS A 189 -31.26 4.48 -11.85
N PHE A 190 -30.83 5.74 -11.97
CA PHE A 190 -31.68 6.90 -11.76
C PHE A 190 -32.21 7.45 -13.07
N GLN A 191 -33.23 8.30 -12.96
CA GLN A 191 -33.84 9.02 -14.06
C GLN A 191 -32.88 10.06 -14.65
N ASN A 192 -32.92 10.25 -15.97
CA ASN A 192 -32.06 11.21 -16.69
C ASN A 192 -32.83 12.42 -17.21
N CYS A 193 -34.14 12.28 -17.39
CA CYS A 193 -34.94 13.26 -18.08
C CYS A 193 -35.63 14.14 -17.05
N TRP A 194 -35.38 15.44 -17.09
CA TRP A 194 -35.91 16.41 -16.14
C TRP A 194 -36.86 17.39 -16.83
N ASP A 195 -37.92 17.77 -16.14
CA ASP A 195 -38.92 18.74 -16.62
C ASP A 195 -38.38 20.17 -16.79
N GLY A 196 -37.16 20.43 -16.31
CA GLY A 196 -36.46 21.70 -16.40
C GLY A 196 -36.95 22.77 -15.42
N LYS A 197 -37.84 22.41 -14.49
CA LYS A 197 -38.54 23.34 -13.60
C LYS A 197 -38.46 22.95 -12.13
N ASN A 198 -38.88 21.73 -11.80
CA ASN A 198 -39.08 21.32 -10.42
C ASN A 198 -37.85 20.61 -9.87
N LEU A 199 -37.27 21.10 -8.78
CA LEU A 199 -36.09 20.49 -8.16
C LEU A 199 -36.40 19.17 -7.44
N TYR A 200 -37.65 19.02 -7.00
CA TYR A 200 -38.19 17.82 -6.37
C TYR A 200 -39.72 17.85 -6.43
N LYS A 201 -40.35 16.69 -6.64
CA LYS A 201 -41.77 16.45 -6.36
C LYS A 201 -41.89 15.15 -5.57
N SER A 202 -42.81 15.12 -4.60
CA SER A 202 -43.02 13.94 -3.74
C SER A 202 -43.53 12.70 -4.48
N ASP A 203 -44.15 12.89 -5.64
CA ASP A 203 -44.55 11.83 -6.57
C ASP A 203 -43.45 11.46 -7.60
N ASN A 204 -42.29 12.13 -7.50
CA ASN A 204 -41.12 12.00 -8.36
C ASN A 204 -41.38 12.28 -9.86
N SER A 205 -42.52 12.90 -10.20
CA SER A 205 -42.93 13.17 -11.60
C SER A 205 -42.18 14.32 -12.27
N HIS A 206 -41.26 14.99 -11.57
CA HIS A 206 -40.35 15.96 -12.18
C HIS A 206 -39.24 15.30 -12.99
N VAL A 207 -39.01 13.99 -12.79
CA VAL A 207 -38.02 13.20 -13.52
C VAL A 207 -38.62 11.98 -14.19
N ALA A 208 -38.00 11.52 -15.27
CA ALA A 208 -38.35 10.30 -15.98
C ALA A 208 -37.12 9.53 -16.45
N TYR A 209 -37.24 8.21 -16.48
CA TYR A 209 -36.22 7.34 -17.08
C TYR A 209 -36.16 7.55 -18.59
N LEU A 210 -34.99 7.28 -19.17
CA LEU A 210 -34.87 7.07 -20.61
C LEU A 210 -35.69 5.84 -21.02
N SER A 211 -36.07 5.77 -22.29
CA SER A 211 -36.83 4.63 -22.82
C SER A 211 -36.20 3.26 -22.52
N GLY A 212 -34.86 3.17 -22.51
CA GLY A 212 -34.11 1.96 -22.22
C GLY A 212 -33.76 1.76 -20.74
N ILE A 213 -34.22 2.64 -19.84
CA ILE A 213 -33.76 2.86 -18.45
C ILE A 213 -32.45 3.64 -18.41
N ASP A 214 -31.37 3.06 -18.91
CA ASP A 214 -30.01 3.60 -18.82
C ASP A 214 -29.51 4.24 -20.12
N ASN A 215 -30.26 4.07 -21.22
CA ASN A 215 -29.99 4.67 -22.52
C ASN A 215 -31.30 4.86 -23.31
N GLY A 216 -31.24 5.51 -24.47
CA GLY A 216 -32.40 5.76 -25.33
C GLY A 216 -32.84 7.22 -25.31
N VAL A 217 -34.15 7.48 -25.29
CA VAL A 217 -34.70 8.84 -25.48
C VAL A 217 -35.53 9.29 -24.30
N CYS A 218 -35.51 10.60 -24.02
CA CYS A 218 -36.40 11.21 -23.04
C CYS A 218 -37.86 11.29 -23.51
N PRO A 219 -38.85 11.16 -22.60
CA PRO A 219 -40.24 11.43 -22.93
C PRO A 219 -40.51 12.90 -23.28
N PRO A 220 -41.55 13.17 -24.08
CA PRO A 220 -42.11 14.51 -24.22
C PRO A 220 -42.44 15.12 -22.85
N GLY A 221 -42.18 16.42 -22.68
CA GLY A 221 -42.36 17.12 -21.40
C GLY A 221 -41.12 17.18 -20.50
N TYR A 222 -40.05 16.47 -20.86
CA TYR A 222 -38.77 16.48 -20.13
C TYR A 222 -37.65 16.99 -21.05
N PRO A 223 -37.53 18.32 -21.23
CA PRO A 223 -36.62 18.92 -22.21
C PRO A 223 -35.16 18.97 -21.76
N VAL A 224 -34.84 18.54 -20.53
CA VAL A 224 -33.48 18.58 -20.00
C VAL A 224 -32.95 17.17 -19.78
N LEU A 225 -31.82 16.87 -20.41
CA LEU A 225 -31.07 15.63 -20.21
C LEU A 225 -30.01 15.86 -19.14
N LEU A 226 -30.05 15.08 -18.07
CA LEU A 226 -29.10 15.06 -16.96
C LEU A 226 -28.09 13.90 -17.16
N PRO A 227 -26.86 14.02 -16.63
CA PRO A 227 -25.96 12.87 -16.52
C PRO A 227 -26.65 11.70 -15.82
N HIS A 228 -26.47 10.49 -16.32
CA HIS A 228 -27.07 9.30 -15.74
C HIS A 228 -26.37 8.95 -14.43
N ILE A 229 -27.09 9.01 -13.30
CA ILE A 229 -26.58 8.42 -12.06
C ILE A 229 -26.88 6.93 -12.09
N PHE A 230 -25.82 6.15 -12.05
CA PHE A 230 -25.88 4.71 -11.81
C PHE A 230 -25.10 4.41 -10.54
N MET A 231 -25.69 3.66 -9.63
CA MET A 231 -25.12 3.38 -8.31
C MET A 231 -24.99 1.88 -8.10
N GLU A 232 -23.81 1.45 -7.68
CA GLU A 232 -23.51 0.06 -7.33
C GLU A 232 -23.11 -0.03 -5.85
N THR A 233 -23.69 -0.98 -5.12
CA THR A 233 -23.29 -1.30 -3.74
C THR A 233 -22.90 -2.77 -3.65
N ASN A 234 -21.65 -3.02 -3.27
CA ASN A 234 -21.09 -4.37 -3.17
C ASN A 234 -21.12 -4.86 -1.73
N TYR A 235 -22.01 -5.82 -1.45
CA TYR A 235 -22.14 -6.47 -0.16
C TYR A 235 -21.22 -7.69 -0.06
N ALA A 236 -20.40 -7.74 0.98
CA ALA A 236 -19.47 -8.83 1.26
C ALA A 236 -20.19 -10.02 1.91
N VAL A 237 -21.18 -10.58 1.20
CA VAL A 237 -22.06 -11.67 1.68
C VAL A 237 -21.31 -12.92 2.14
N ARG A 238 -20.09 -13.15 1.63
CA ARG A 238 -19.20 -14.24 2.06
C ARG A 238 -18.67 -14.05 3.49
N LEU A 239 -18.60 -12.82 3.99
CA LEU A 239 -18.14 -12.54 5.36
C LEU A 239 -19.21 -12.87 6.40
N THR A 240 -20.48 -12.95 5.98
CA THR A 240 -21.58 -13.45 6.81
C THR A 240 -21.42 -14.96 6.98
N LYS A 241 -21.21 -15.41 8.21
CA LYS A 241 -20.90 -16.83 8.52
C LYS A 241 -22.17 -17.66 8.71
N ASN A 242 -22.08 -18.97 8.46
CA ASN A 242 -23.14 -19.95 8.71
C ASN A 242 -24.46 -19.60 8.00
N THR A 243 -24.39 -19.22 6.73
CA THR A 243 -25.57 -18.82 5.94
C THR A 243 -26.39 -20.02 5.42
N ASP A 244 -25.98 -21.24 5.78
CA ASP A 244 -26.65 -22.51 5.52
C ASP A 244 -27.60 -22.93 6.67
N ASP A 245 -27.77 -22.07 7.68
CA ASP A 245 -28.60 -22.28 8.87
C ASP A 245 -30.13 -22.20 8.61
N GLY A 246 -30.55 -21.89 7.38
CA GLY A 246 -31.94 -21.67 7.00
C GLY A 246 -32.39 -20.21 7.08
N GLY A 247 -31.48 -19.29 7.38
CA GLY A 247 -31.71 -17.85 7.31
C GLY A 247 -31.75 -17.30 5.88
N ARG A 248 -31.92 -15.98 5.76
CA ARG A 248 -32.06 -15.29 4.47
C ARG A 248 -31.55 -13.87 4.49
N PHE A 249 -31.09 -13.39 3.34
CA PHE A 249 -30.76 -11.98 3.15
C PHE A 249 -32.05 -11.15 3.04
N VAL A 250 -32.06 -9.97 3.66
CA VAL A 250 -33.20 -9.06 3.71
C VAL A 250 -32.71 -7.62 3.75
N PHE A 251 -33.24 -6.76 2.89
CA PHE A 251 -32.98 -5.33 2.98
C PHE A 251 -33.74 -4.70 4.15
N SER A 252 -33.24 -3.58 4.65
CA SER A 252 -33.71 -2.91 5.86
C SER A 252 -35.20 -2.53 5.87
N MET A 253 -35.83 -2.37 4.70
CA MET A 253 -37.29 -2.16 4.55
C MET A 253 -38.10 -3.47 4.59
N GLY A 254 -37.49 -4.58 5.00
CA GLY A 254 -38.15 -5.87 5.18
C GLY A 254 -38.33 -6.64 3.88
N ASP A 255 -37.49 -6.40 2.88
CA ASP A 255 -37.57 -7.05 1.58
C ASP A 255 -36.55 -8.19 1.44
N PRO A 256 -36.99 -9.47 1.48
CA PRO A 256 -36.12 -10.62 1.20
C PRO A 256 -36.02 -10.93 -0.30
N THR A 257 -36.80 -10.24 -1.15
CA THR A 257 -36.90 -10.51 -2.59
C THR A 257 -35.93 -9.66 -3.42
N GLY A 258 -35.62 -8.45 -2.97
CA GLY A 258 -34.78 -7.48 -3.68
C GLY A 258 -35.54 -6.47 -4.55
N TYR A 259 -36.79 -6.73 -4.90
CA TYR A 259 -37.54 -5.82 -5.78
C TYR A 259 -37.80 -4.44 -5.15
N GLY A 260 -37.72 -4.33 -3.83
CA GLY A 260 -37.87 -3.11 -3.04
C GLY A 260 -36.59 -2.27 -2.90
N PHE A 261 -35.47 -2.70 -3.49
CA PHE A 261 -34.26 -1.88 -3.50
C PHE A 261 -34.51 -0.56 -4.22
N HIS A 262 -33.96 0.49 -3.64
CA HIS A 262 -34.16 1.87 -4.07
C HIS A 262 -32.90 2.66 -3.76
N GLY A 263 -32.83 3.85 -4.31
CA GLY A 263 -31.71 4.74 -4.16
C GLY A 263 -32.19 6.17 -4.20
N ASP A 264 -31.49 7.01 -3.47
CA ASP A 264 -31.85 8.39 -3.29
C ASP A 264 -30.64 9.27 -3.59
N PHE A 265 -30.91 10.41 -4.21
CA PHE A 265 -29.89 11.39 -4.58
C PHE A 265 -30.32 12.78 -4.15
N GLN A 266 -29.45 13.46 -3.41
CA GLN A 266 -29.55 14.88 -3.14
C GLN A 266 -28.29 15.58 -3.60
N ASN A 267 -28.44 16.52 -4.54
CA ASN A 267 -27.31 17.24 -5.10
C ASN A 267 -26.59 18.06 -4.02
N GLY A 268 -25.27 18.00 -4.03
CA GLY A 268 -24.35 18.76 -3.19
C GLY A 268 -23.06 19.11 -3.91
N TRP A 269 -23.06 19.08 -5.25
CA TRP A 269 -21.93 19.50 -6.06
C TRP A 269 -21.63 21.00 -5.95
N ASP A 270 -20.34 21.34 -5.99
CA ASP A 270 -19.91 22.65 -6.47
C ASP A 270 -20.38 22.83 -7.93
N VAL A 271 -21.26 23.81 -8.13
CA VAL A 271 -21.93 24.02 -9.44
C VAL A 271 -20.94 24.40 -10.53
N ALA A 272 -19.90 25.17 -10.20
CA ALA A 272 -18.94 25.63 -11.20
C ALA A 272 -18.07 24.45 -11.67
N LEU A 273 -17.63 23.60 -10.74
CA LEU A 273 -16.87 22.40 -11.06
C LEU A 273 -17.72 21.37 -11.81
N GLN A 274 -18.95 21.09 -11.34
CA GLN A 274 -19.82 20.12 -12.01
C GLN A 274 -20.15 20.56 -13.43
N LYS A 275 -20.38 21.85 -13.67
CA LYS A 275 -20.60 22.36 -15.03
C LYS A 275 -19.40 22.07 -15.95
N LYS A 276 -18.17 22.23 -15.46
CA LYS A 276 -16.96 21.90 -16.22
C LYS A 276 -16.83 20.40 -16.43
N ALA A 277 -17.00 19.61 -15.37
CA ALA A 277 -16.95 18.15 -15.45
C ALA A 277 -17.99 17.59 -16.44
N VAL A 278 -19.22 18.12 -16.45
CA VAL A 278 -20.24 17.73 -17.43
C VAL A 278 -19.86 18.10 -18.86
N ALA A 279 -19.28 19.29 -19.07
CA ALA A 279 -18.89 19.74 -20.39
C ALA A 279 -17.66 19.00 -20.95
N GLU A 280 -16.73 18.63 -20.09
CA GLU A 280 -15.42 18.07 -20.48
C GLU A 280 -15.37 16.55 -20.33
N CYS A 281 -16.25 15.96 -19.50
CA CYS A 281 -16.10 14.58 -19.00
C CYS A 281 -17.39 13.74 -18.94
N VAL A 282 -18.51 14.11 -19.58
CA VAL A 282 -19.73 13.26 -19.68
C VAL A 282 -20.04 12.92 -21.15
N GLY A 283 -19.60 11.73 -21.57
CA GLY A 283 -19.68 11.13 -22.90
C GLY A 283 -19.43 9.62 -22.81
N ASP A 284 -19.58 8.87 -23.91
CA ASP A 284 -19.64 7.40 -23.88
C ASP A 284 -18.43 6.78 -24.59
N THR A 285 -17.32 6.54 -23.88
CA THR A 285 -16.20 5.64 -24.27
C THR A 285 -15.07 5.70 -23.21
N GLY A 286 -14.72 4.57 -22.60
CA GLY A 286 -13.67 4.44 -21.57
C GLY A 286 -14.05 3.51 -20.41
N PHE A 287 -13.22 3.42 -19.36
CA PHE A 287 -13.56 2.73 -18.11
C PHE A 287 -14.10 3.68 -17.03
N GLY A 288 -14.24 4.97 -17.36
CA GLY A 288 -14.74 6.02 -16.48
C GLY A 288 -13.75 6.41 -15.39
N THR A 289 -12.45 6.33 -15.67
CA THR A 289 -11.43 6.58 -14.64
C THR A 289 -11.28 8.07 -14.37
N ILE A 290 -11.09 8.46 -13.10
CA ILE A 290 -11.00 9.88 -12.72
C ILE A 290 -9.77 10.53 -13.38
N GLU A 291 -8.71 9.76 -13.60
CA GLU A 291 -7.47 10.16 -14.24
C GLU A 291 -7.66 10.67 -15.68
N GLU A 292 -8.69 10.20 -16.38
CA GLU A 292 -9.04 10.64 -17.75
C GLU A 292 -9.68 12.03 -17.78
N CYS A 293 -10.11 12.57 -16.63
CA CYS A 293 -10.76 13.87 -16.51
C CYS A 293 -9.90 14.84 -15.66
N PRO A 294 -9.06 15.70 -16.28
CA PRO A 294 -8.11 16.56 -15.55
C PRO A 294 -8.75 17.44 -14.47
N ILE A 295 -9.96 17.95 -14.72
CA ILE A 295 -10.68 18.80 -13.76
C ILE A 295 -11.11 18.02 -12.51
N LEU A 296 -11.48 16.75 -12.65
CA LEU A 296 -11.83 15.89 -11.52
C LEU A 296 -10.59 15.34 -10.84
N GLN A 297 -9.56 14.94 -11.60
CA GLN A 297 -8.28 14.47 -11.05
C GLN A 297 -7.60 15.51 -10.17
N ALA A 298 -7.68 16.80 -10.54
CA ALA A 298 -7.16 17.90 -9.72
C ALA A 298 -7.87 18.04 -8.36
N ASN A 299 -9.06 17.47 -8.22
CA ASN A 299 -9.91 17.53 -7.02
C ASN A 299 -10.10 16.15 -6.35
N ARG A 300 -9.32 15.14 -6.78
CA ARG A 300 -9.44 13.78 -6.28
C ARG A 300 -8.75 13.62 -4.93
N ASN A 301 -9.42 12.92 -4.03
CA ASN A 301 -8.98 12.52 -2.70
C ASN A 301 -9.08 11.00 -2.56
N THR A 302 -7.97 10.28 -2.70
CA THR A 302 -7.92 8.82 -2.50
C THR A 302 -7.87 8.43 -1.02
N GLN A 303 -7.79 9.39 -0.10
CA GLN A 303 -7.75 9.18 1.34
C GLN A 303 -9.12 9.46 2.00
N MET A 304 -10.20 9.52 1.23
CA MET A 304 -11.57 9.83 1.69
C MET A 304 -12.02 8.97 2.87
N GLY A 305 -11.77 7.66 2.87
CA GLY A 305 -12.19 6.79 3.99
C GLY A 305 -11.54 7.11 5.33
N SER A 306 -10.38 7.79 5.30
CA SER A 306 -9.72 8.26 6.51
C SER A 306 -9.93 9.78 6.72
N ASN A 307 -10.05 10.58 5.65
CA ASN A 307 -10.25 12.03 5.70
C ASN A 307 -11.69 12.38 6.10
N CYS A 308 -12.63 11.51 5.78
CA CYS A 308 -14.04 11.63 6.10
C CYS A 308 -14.60 10.25 6.45
N PRO A 309 -14.24 9.72 7.64
CA PRO A 309 -14.83 8.48 8.11
C PRO A 309 -16.31 8.69 8.43
N GLU A 310 -17.02 7.59 8.70
CA GLU A 310 -18.41 7.61 9.15
C GLU A 310 -18.60 8.56 10.35
N MET A 311 -19.57 9.45 10.24
CA MET A 311 -19.95 10.39 11.29
C MET A 311 -20.74 9.69 12.38
N PRO A 312 -20.75 10.21 13.63
CA PRO A 312 -21.56 9.63 14.69
C PRO A 312 -23.04 9.44 14.28
N PRO A 313 -23.69 8.34 14.72
CA PRO A 313 -25.10 8.10 14.41
C PRO A 313 -25.99 9.26 14.86
N GLN A 314 -26.86 9.71 13.96
CA GLN A 314 -27.86 10.74 14.28
C GLN A 314 -29.12 10.19 14.93
N VAL A 315 -29.42 8.92 14.71
CA VAL A 315 -30.57 8.24 15.29
C VAL A 315 -30.08 7.32 16.39
N GLY A 316 -30.64 7.46 17.60
CA GLY A 316 -30.31 6.63 18.76
C GLY A 316 -30.89 5.21 18.69
N GLU A 317 -30.74 4.54 17.55
CA GLU A 317 -31.22 3.18 17.28
C GLU A 317 -30.06 2.33 16.73
N PRO A 318 -29.82 1.12 17.25
CA PRO A 318 -28.78 0.23 16.72
C PRO A 318 -29.06 -0.17 15.27
N VAL A 319 -28.07 -0.01 14.40
CA VAL A 319 -28.16 -0.31 12.95
C VAL A 319 -26.97 -1.14 12.44
N ARG A 320 -25.93 -1.28 13.26
CA ARG A 320 -24.69 -2.00 12.96
C ARG A 320 -24.62 -3.34 13.71
N GLY A 321 -23.90 -4.31 13.15
CA GLY A 321 -23.61 -5.58 13.83
C GLY A 321 -24.82 -6.50 13.97
N MET A 322 -24.94 -7.19 15.11
CA MET A 322 -26.06 -8.10 15.41
C MET A 322 -27.20 -7.34 16.09
N LEU A 323 -28.41 -7.48 15.56
CA LEU A 323 -29.61 -6.77 15.99
C LEU A 323 -30.72 -7.77 16.36
N ASP A 324 -31.53 -7.43 17.37
CA ASP A 324 -32.68 -8.26 17.77
C ASP A 324 -33.87 -8.12 16.81
N LYS A 325 -33.91 -7.04 16.03
CA LYS A 325 -34.95 -6.71 15.05
C LYS A 325 -34.41 -5.74 14.01
N LEU A 326 -35.06 -5.65 12.86
CA LEU A 326 -34.76 -4.59 11.89
C LEU A 326 -35.06 -3.20 12.49
N PRO A 327 -34.17 -2.20 12.26
CA PRO A 327 -34.40 -0.83 12.69
C PRO A 327 -35.72 -0.29 12.15
N GLY A 328 -36.53 0.37 12.99
CA GLY A 328 -37.86 0.86 12.60
C GLY A 328 -39.01 -0.13 12.79
N CYS A 329 -38.79 -1.22 13.52
CA CYS A 329 -39.80 -2.27 13.75
C CYS A 329 -40.31 -2.92 12.47
N ILE A 330 -39.48 -2.91 11.43
CA ILE A 330 -39.85 -3.35 10.10
C ILE A 330 -40.16 -4.85 10.10
N ARG A 331 -41.28 -5.23 9.47
CA ARG A 331 -41.66 -6.62 9.27
C ARG A 331 -41.11 -7.13 7.95
N ILE A 332 -40.59 -8.36 7.94
CA ILE A 332 -40.26 -9.04 6.68
C ILE A 332 -41.55 -9.35 5.94
N THR A 333 -41.63 -8.95 4.68
CA THR A 333 -42.75 -9.24 3.79
C THR A 333 -42.25 -10.01 2.57
N ASP A 334 -42.67 -11.27 2.47
CA ASP A 334 -42.18 -12.22 1.46
C ASP A 334 -42.74 -11.99 0.05
N GLY A 335 -43.78 -11.16 -0.07
CA GLY A 335 -44.51 -10.96 -1.32
C GLY A 335 -45.46 -12.11 -1.66
N PRO A 336 -46.06 -12.12 -2.86
CA PRO A 336 -45.80 -11.22 -3.99
C PRO A 336 -46.51 -9.85 -3.92
N GLU A 337 -47.39 -9.63 -2.95
CA GLU A 337 -48.04 -8.35 -2.72
C GLU A 337 -47.02 -7.29 -2.27
N SER A 338 -47.30 -6.04 -2.63
CA SER A 338 -46.48 -4.93 -2.16
C SER A 338 -46.59 -4.79 -0.65
N ALA A 339 -45.49 -4.47 0.02
CA ALA A 339 -45.48 -4.15 1.44
C ALA A 339 -46.38 -2.94 1.72
N THR A 340 -47.19 -3.02 2.77
CA THR A 340 -48.09 -1.95 3.17
C THR A 340 -47.34 -0.92 4.03
N ALA A 341 -47.95 0.25 4.25
CA ALA A 341 -47.39 1.22 5.21
C ALA A 341 -47.27 0.63 6.62
N ALA A 342 -48.23 -0.19 7.04
CA ALA A 342 -48.22 -0.84 8.35
C ALA A 342 -47.06 -1.85 8.53
N ASP A 343 -46.54 -2.43 7.44
CA ASP A 343 -45.37 -3.32 7.49
C ASP A 343 -44.06 -2.55 7.74
N MET A 344 -44.07 -1.23 7.49
CA MET A 344 -42.93 -0.33 7.60
C MET A 344 -43.09 0.71 8.75
N GLU A 345 -43.96 0.43 9.71
CA GLU A 345 -44.25 1.31 10.84
C GLU A 345 -44.10 0.60 12.19
N CYS A 346 -43.50 1.30 13.15
CA CYS A 346 -43.51 0.84 14.53
C CYS A 346 -44.91 0.94 15.15
N PRO A 347 -45.27 0.02 16.07
CA PRO A 347 -46.42 0.20 16.94
C PRO A 347 -46.41 1.58 17.60
N ALA A 348 -47.56 2.25 17.70
CA ALA A 348 -47.65 3.61 18.21
C ALA A 348 -47.12 3.79 19.65
N ASN A 349 -47.12 2.72 20.44
CA ASN A 349 -46.60 2.66 21.81
C ASN A 349 -45.11 2.28 21.89
N ALA A 350 -44.45 1.95 20.78
CA ALA A 350 -43.02 1.65 20.78
C ALA A 350 -42.21 2.92 21.11
N PRO A 351 -41.19 2.82 21.99
CA PRO A 351 -40.30 3.94 22.27
C PRO A 351 -39.66 4.48 20.98
N ARG A 352 -39.73 5.80 20.77
CA ARG A 352 -39.10 6.44 19.62
C ARG A 352 -37.62 6.72 19.90
N PRO A 353 -36.70 6.36 19.00
CA PRO A 353 -35.31 6.75 19.09
C PRO A 353 -35.14 8.28 19.15
N SER A 354 -34.08 8.74 19.82
CA SER A 354 -33.68 10.15 19.77
C SER A 354 -33.16 10.54 18.39
N ILE A 355 -33.38 11.80 18.00
CA ILE A 355 -32.85 12.38 16.77
C ILE A 355 -31.88 13.50 17.14
N THR A 356 -30.64 13.39 16.67
CA THR A 356 -29.68 14.48 16.63
C THR A 356 -29.78 15.13 15.25
N ARG A 357 -30.21 16.39 15.19
CA ARG A 357 -30.31 17.13 13.92
C ARG A 357 -28.94 17.44 13.34
N THR A 358 -28.87 17.58 12.03
CA THR A 358 -27.68 18.13 11.37
C THR A 358 -27.44 19.55 11.88
N VAL A 359 -26.21 19.79 12.33
CA VAL A 359 -25.66 21.12 12.52
C VAL A 359 -24.69 21.37 11.39
N ASP A 360 -24.96 22.37 10.57
CA ASP A 360 -24.07 22.72 9.46
C ASP A 360 -22.69 23.10 10.03
N SER A 361 -21.65 22.34 9.68
CA SER A 361 -20.29 22.82 9.85
C SER A 361 -20.05 24.01 8.93
N THR A 362 -19.25 24.99 9.34
CA THR A 362 -18.69 25.96 8.39
C THR A 362 -17.47 25.30 7.75
N PRO A 363 -17.44 25.07 6.41
CA PRO A 363 -16.24 24.55 5.76
C PRO A 363 -15.10 25.52 6.01
N LEU A 364 -14.11 25.07 6.77
CA LEU A 364 -12.84 25.77 6.84
C LEU A 364 -11.96 25.20 5.74
N PRO A 365 -11.36 26.03 4.89
CA PRO A 365 -10.41 25.54 3.91
C PRO A 365 -9.27 24.82 4.65
N THR A 366 -8.89 23.64 4.16
CA THR A 366 -7.71 22.95 4.67
C THR A 366 -6.52 23.90 4.60
N ALA A 367 -5.83 24.05 5.72
CA ALA A 367 -4.69 24.94 5.82
C ALA A 367 -3.56 24.48 4.89
N ASN A 368 -3.04 25.40 4.09
CA ASN A 368 -1.95 25.18 3.16
C ASN A 368 -0.87 26.26 3.38
N PRO A 369 -0.06 26.14 4.45
CA PRO A 369 0.99 27.12 4.73
C PRO A 369 2.06 27.11 3.62
N ALA A 370 2.53 28.29 3.24
CA ALA A 370 3.71 28.40 2.37
C ALA A 370 4.98 28.01 3.13
N ILE A 371 6.03 27.58 2.40
CA ILE A 371 7.34 27.31 2.99
C ILE A 371 7.84 28.58 3.70
N GLY A 372 8.30 28.42 4.95
CA GLY A 372 8.75 29.50 5.83
C GLY A 372 7.63 30.23 6.59
N GLN A 373 6.36 29.97 6.27
CA GLN A 373 5.22 30.55 6.99
C GLN A 373 5.10 29.93 8.39
N ALA A 374 4.74 30.76 9.38
CA ALA A 374 4.39 30.27 10.71
C ALA A 374 3.11 29.41 10.66
N PHE A 375 3.14 28.24 11.29
CA PHE A 375 1.98 27.34 11.33
C PHE A 375 2.00 26.46 12.59
N GLY A 376 0.83 26.33 13.22
CA GLY A 376 0.68 25.72 14.53
C GLY A 376 1.17 26.64 15.65
N ASN A 377 2.06 26.15 16.50
CA ASN A 377 2.63 26.92 17.61
C ASN A 377 3.44 28.13 17.11
N ALA A 378 3.42 29.24 17.87
CA ALA A 378 3.91 30.57 17.48
C ALA A 378 5.33 30.64 16.86
N PHE A 379 6.23 29.75 17.25
CA PHE A 379 7.62 29.72 16.77
C PHE A 379 7.92 28.65 15.73
N ASN A 380 6.93 27.90 15.27
CA ASN A 380 7.12 26.86 14.27
C ASN A 380 6.87 27.39 12.87
N LYS A 381 7.85 27.20 11.98
CA LYS A 381 7.74 27.53 10.56
C LYS A 381 7.61 26.26 9.74
N TYR A 382 6.70 26.26 8.79
CA TYR A 382 6.53 25.15 7.86
C TYR A 382 7.77 25.04 6.95
N VAL A 383 8.38 23.86 6.92
CA VAL A 383 9.54 23.57 6.07
C VAL A 383 9.08 23.04 4.71
N GLY A 384 8.03 22.21 4.69
CA GLY A 384 7.46 21.64 3.48
C GLY A 384 6.92 20.23 3.68
N CYS A 385 6.35 19.68 2.60
CA CYS A 385 5.99 18.27 2.50
C CYS A 385 7.18 17.51 1.92
N GLY A 386 7.92 16.81 2.80
CA GLY A 386 9.08 16.01 2.44
C GLY A 386 8.68 14.59 2.05
N ASN A 387 9.35 13.99 1.07
CA ASN A 387 9.29 12.55 0.91
C ASN A 387 9.85 11.86 2.16
N ASP A 388 9.13 10.87 2.64
CA ASP A 388 9.60 9.97 3.69
C ASP A 388 9.63 8.54 3.14
N SER A 389 10.41 7.66 3.74
CA SER A 389 10.48 6.27 3.30
C SER A 389 10.51 5.34 4.49
N THR A 390 9.47 4.53 4.62
CA THR A 390 9.43 3.47 5.63
C THR A 390 10.35 2.31 5.27
N GLY A 391 10.75 2.18 4.00
CA GLY A 391 11.60 1.11 3.46
C GLY A 391 13.09 1.46 3.37
N SER A 392 13.45 2.73 3.59
CA SER A 392 14.83 3.21 3.69
C SER A 392 15.15 3.54 5.14
N PRO A 393 16.36 3.26 5.65
CA PRO A 393 16.80 3.71 6.97
C PRO A 393 17.08 5.23 7.04
N LEU A 394 16.81 5.96 5.96
CA LEU A 394 16.99 7.41 5.82
C LEU A 394 15.64 8.13 5.76
N ARG A 395 14.88 8.06 6.86
CA ARG A 395 13.64 8.83 7.00
C ARG A 395 13.89 10.34 6.97
N THR A 396 12.87 11.15 6.68
CA THR A 396 12.98 12.62 6.72
C THR A 396 13.43 13.11 8.09
N LEU A 397 12.79 12.58 9.16
CA LEU A 397 13.10 12.79 10.58
C LEU A 397 13.10 11.43 11.28
N ASN A 398 14.12 11.13 12.09
CA ASN A 398 14.32 9.76 12.60
C ASN A 398 14.66 9.63 14.09
N ALA A 399 15.10 10.69 14.77
CA ALA A 399 15.61 10.58 16.14
C ALA A 399 14.63 9.91 17.10
N ILE A 400 13.38 10.41 17.19
CA ILE A 400 12.31 9.79 17.98
C ILE A 400 10.97 9.83 17.24
N THR A 401 10.06 8.92 17.61
CA THR A 401 8.70 8.85 17.07
C THR A 401 7.69 8.55 18.18
N THR A 402 6.45 9.01 18.01
CA THR A 402 5.30 8.69 18.85
C THR A 402 4.02 8.73 18.03
N LYS A 403 2.90 8.25 18.59
CA LYS A 403 1.57 8.33 17.97
C LYS A 403 0.55 8.98 18.90
N PHE A 404 -0.38 9.75 18.34
CA PHE A 404 -1.50 10.34 19.08
C PHE A 404 -2.81 10.12 18.33
N ASP A 405 -3.81 9.49 18.97
CA ASP A 405 -5.12 9.22 18.34
C ASP A 405 -5.84 10.48 17.88
N LYS A 406 -5.59 11.61 18.55
CA LYS A 406 -6.13 12.93 18.21
C LYS A 406 -5.05 13.88 17.70
N MET A 407 -4.03 13.38 17.00
CA MET A 407 -2.92 14.18 16.46
C MET A 407 -3.37 15.52 15.85
N THR A 408 -2.66 16.59 16.20
CA THR A 408 -2.65 17.89 15.53
C THR A 408 -1.19 18.26 15.28
N VAL A 409 -0.97 19.25 14.41
CA VAL A 409 0.38 19.77 14.15
C VAL A 409 1.01 20.32 15.43
N GLU A 410 0.27 21.06 16.26
CA GLU A 410 0.74 21.64 17.52
C GLU A 410 1.13 20.58 18.54
N MET A 411 0.41 19.46 18.60
CA MET A 411 0.76 18.39 19.53
C MET A 411 2.11 17.77 19.18
N CYS A 412 2.39 17.55 17.89
CA CYS A 412 3.70 17.05 17.49
C CYS A 412 4.81 18.08 17.73
N GLN A 413 4.58 19.34 17.38
CA GLN A 413 5.52 20.44 17.64
C GLN A 413 5.85 20.56 19.13
N THR A 414 4.84 20.52 19.99
CA THR A 414 4.98 20.59 21.46
C THR A 414 5.75 19.39 21.98
N TYR A 415 5.42 18.18 21.51
CA TYR A 415 6.12 16.96 21.89
C TYR A 415 7.61 17.03 21.53
N CYS A 416 7.95 17.33 20.27
CA CYS A 416 9.35 17.41 19.84
C CYS A 416 10.12 18.50 20.59
N ALA A 417 9.50 19.67 20.79
CA ALA A 417 10.12 20.74 21.56
C ALA A 417 10.39 20.33 23.02
N SER A 418 9.45 19.62 23.67
CA SER A 418 9.61 19.13 25.04
C SER A 418 10.73 18.09 25.21
N LYS A 419 11.13 17.44 24.10
CA LYS A 419 12.24 16.49 24.03
C LYS A 419 13.55 17.12 23.55
N GLY A 420 13.55 18.43 23.28
CA GLY A 420 14.71 19.17 22.81
C GLY A 420 15.03 18.96 21.33
N TYR A 421 14.11 18.44 20.52
CA TYR A 421 14.32 18.29 19.07
C TYR A 421 13.78 19.49 18.30
N ARG A 422 14.62 20.09 17.45
CA ARG A 422 14.28 21.33 16.71
C ARG A 422 13.23 21.12 15.62
N TYR A 423 13.25 19.97 14.96
CA TYR A 423 12.31 19.64 13.89
C TYR A 423 11.23 18.70 14.41
N SER A 424 10.00 18.98 14.01
CA SER A 424 8.84 18.11 14.20
C SER A 424 8.23 17.79 12.85
N GLY A 425 7.76 16.57 12.67
CA GLY A 425 7.09 16.15 11.45
C GLY A 425 5.91 15.25 11.74
N VAL A 426 4.78 15.56 11.11
CA VAL A 426 3.57 14.74 11.18
C VAL A 426 3.44 13.89 9.93
N GLU A 427 3.14 12.62 10.13
CA GLU A 427 3.09 11.60 9.08
C GLU A 427 1.93 10.64 9.34
N TYR A 428 1.38 10.08 8.26
CA TYR A 428 0.40 8.99 8.31
C TYR A 428 -0.75 9.25 9.31
N ARG A 429 -1.25 10.50 9.34
CA ARG A 429 -2.29 11.05 10.23
C ARG A 429 -1.90 11.26 11.67
N ASN A 430 -1.40 10.21 12.29
CA ASN A 430 -1.30 10.13 13.73
C ASN A 430 0.12 9.89 14.24
N GLU A 431 1.11 9.87 13.35
CA GLU A 431 2.50 9.74 13.72
C GLU A 431 3.15 11.11 13.86
N CYS A 432 3.95 11.26 14.91
CA CYS A 432 4.82 12.40 15.13
C CYS A 432 6.26 11.92 15.15
N ARG A 433 7.12 12.60 14.42
CA ARG A 433 8.56 12.33 14.33
C ARG A 433 9.33 13.58 14.69
N CYS A 434 10.44 13.40 15.39
CA CYS A 434 11.29 14.51 15.81
C CYS A 434 12.73 14.24 15.42
N ASP A 435 13.47 15.32 15.16
CA ASP A 435 14.90 15.25 14.91
C ASP A 435 15.57 16.63 15.13
N ASN A 436 16.89 16.64 15.24
CA ASN A 436 17.70 17.86 15.29
C ASN A 436 18.19 18.30 13.90
N ALA A 437 18.11 17.41 12.92
CA ALA A 437 18.41 17.71 11.52
C ALA A 437 17.33 17.13 10.62
N ILE A 438 17.27 17.62 9.39
CA ILE A 438 16.49 17.00 8.32
C ILE A 438 17.44 16.14 7.52
N ASN A 439 17.00 14.95 7.10
CA ASN A 439 17.78 14.13 6.20
C ASN A 439 18.09 14.93 4.92
N PRO A 440 19.37 15.16 4.57
CA PRO A 440 19.74 15.96 3.41
C PRO A 440 19.33 15.33 2.06
N THR A 441 18.94 14.05 2.01
CA THR A 441 18.35 13.43 0.80
C THR A 441 16.84 13.66 0.70
N ALA A 442 16.21 14.30 1.69
CA ALA A 442 14.78 14.60 1.65
C ALA A 442 14.49 15.66 0.58
N ILE A 443 13.57 15.33 -0.32
CA ILE A 443 13.03 16.18 -1.36
C ILE A 443 11.74 16.79 -0.83
N PHE A 444 11.70 18.11 -0.75
CA PHE A 444 10.51 18.86 -0.34
C PHE A 444 9.78 19.40 -1.55
N TYR A 445 8.48 19.14 -1.61
CA TYR A 445 7.61 19.64 -2.66
C TYR A 445 6.93 20.94 -2.23
N PRO A 446 6.85 21.96 -3.09
CA PRO A 446 6.15 23.20 -2.79
C PRO A 446 4.63 22.98 -2.79
N GLY A 447 3.97 23.39 -1.71
CA GLY A 447 2.51 23.43 -1.58
C GLY A 447 1.90 22.13 -1.03
N VAL A 448 1.18 22.23 0.09
CA VAL A 448 0.38 21.13 0.63
C VAL A 448 -0.93 21.10 -0.15
N ASN A 449 -0.98 20.35 -1.24
CA ASN A 449 -2.25 20.02 -1.89
C ASN A 449 -2.55 18.53 -1.72
N MET A 450 -3.82 18.15 -1.82
CA MET A 450 -4.25 16.75 -1.67
C MET A 450 -3.65 15.80 -2.72
N SER A 451 -2.92 16.34 -3.71
CA SER A 451 -2.17 15.61 -4.73
C SER A 451 -0.64 15.53 -4.50
N SER A 452 -0.10 16.20 -3.47
CA SER A 452 1.35 16.29 -3.16
C SER A 452 1.89 15.16 -2.25
N GLY A 453 1.05 14.18 -1.94
CA GLY A 453 1.39 13.10 -1.02
C GLY A 453 1.09 13.40 0.45
N CYS A 454 1.26 14.65 0.92
CA CYS A 454 0.81 15.09 2.25
C CYS A 454 -0.70 15.41 2.27
N ASN A 455 -1.54 14.41 2.10
CA ASN A 455 -2.97 14.56 1.84
C ASN A 455 -3.89 13.95 2.90
N MET A 456 -3.34 13.61 4.07
CA MET A 456 -4.12 13.05 5.17
C MET A 456 -4.41 14.11 6.22
N LEU A 457 -5.68 14.30 6.56
CA LEU A 457 -6.13 15.20 7.61
C LEU A 457 -5.68 14.71 8.99
N CYS A 458 -5.36 15.65 9.88
CA CYS A 458 -5.08 15.37 11.26
C CYS A 458 -6.37 14.92 11.99
N PRO A 459 -6.36 13.80 12.75
CA PRO A 459 -7.54 13.30 13.44
C PRO A 459 -8.02 14.20 14.59
N GLY A 460 -7.14 15.03 15.17
CA GLY A 460 -7.50 16.03 16.16
C GLY A 460 -7.95 17.37 15.59
N ASN A 461 -7.59 17.66 14.33
CA ASN A 461 -7.98 18.88 13.64
C ASN A 461 -8.12 18.66 12.14
N GLN A 462 -9.36 18.56 11.66
CA GLN A 462 -9.67 18.27 10.26
C GLN A 462 -9.39 19.43 9.29
N VAL A 463 -8.87 20.57 9.77
CA VAL A 463 -8.37 21.64 8.88
C VAL A 463 -6.86 21.56 8.65
N GLU A 464 -6.16 20.66 9.33
CA GLU A 464 -4.71 20.47 9.22
C GLU A 464 -4.37 19.18 8.46
N LEU A 465 -3.20 19.16 7.83
CA LEU A 465 -2.66 18.00 7.14
C LEU A 465 -1.54 17.36 7.98
N CYS A 466 -1.69 16.08 8.28
CA CYS A 466 -0.76 15.25 9.04
C CYS A 466 -0.01 14.26 8.13
N GLY A 467 0.64 14.80 7.10
CA GLY A 467 1.45 14.04 6.14
C GLY A 467 0.63 13.11 5.24
N GLY A 468 1.23 12.00 4.82
CA GLY A 468 0.59 10.95 4.04
C GLY A 468 1.45 9.71 3.90
N ALA A 469 1.06 8.78 3.02
CA ALA A 469 1.81 7.55 2.82
C ALA A 469 3.16 7.85 2.15
N ASN A 470 4.27 7.73 2.89
CA ASN A 470 5.63 8.10 2.46
C ASN A 470 5.85 9.61 2.31
N TYR A 471 5.08 10.45 3.02
CA TYR A 471 5.24 11.90 2.99
C TYR A 471 5.02 12.51 4.37
N MET A 472 5.88 13.45 4.75
CA MET A 472 5.87 14.09 6.07
C MET A 472 5.78 15.61 5.95
N ASN A 473 4.83 16.22 6.65
CA ASN A 473 4.82 17.67 6.83
C ASN A 473 5.80 18.03 7.93
N VAL A 474 6.87 18.75 7.59
CA VAL A 474 7.96 19.11 8.51
C VAL A 474 7.86 20.57 8.94
N TYR A 475 8.17 20.81 10.21
CA TYR A 475 8.19 22.12 10.83
C TYR A 475 9.51 22.34 11.58
N ASN A 476 10.00 23.57 11.56
CA ASN A 476 11.20 24.00 12.25
C ASN A 476 10.85 24.94 13.41
N ASN A 477 11.25 24.58 14.63
CA ASN A 477 11.14 25.46 15.77
C ASN A 477 12.22 26.56 15.75
N THR A 478 11.76 27.77 15.47
CA THR A 478 12.58 28.99 15.35
C THR A 478 12.59 29.86 16.62
N ASP A 479 12.14 29.33 17.76
CA ASP A 479 12.19 30.03 19.03
C ASP A 479 13.65 30.35 19.40
N PRO A 480 14.01 31.63 19.61
CA PRO A 480 15.36 32.02 20.01
C PRO A 480 15.81 31.43 21.34
N SER A 481 14.86 31.07 22.22
CA SER A 481 15.11 30.46 23.52
C SER A 481 15.20 28.93 23.47
N PHE A 482 14.98 28.32 22.30
CA PHE A 482 15.02 26.87 22.15
C PHE A 482 16.43 26.31 22.39
N VAL A 483 16.53 25.37 23.33
CA VAL A 483 17.75 24.64 23.63
C VAL A 483 17.65 23.24 23.00
N PRO A 484 18.45 22.93 21.96
CA PRO A 484 18.46 21.60 21.38
C PRO A 484 19.05 20.57 22.36
N THR A 485 18.51 19.36 22.34
CA THR A 485 19.10 18.22 23.03
C THR A 485 20.45 17.86 22.39
N ASN A 486 21.41 17.45 23.22
CA ASN A 486 22.67 16.85 22.76
C ASN A 486 22.52 15.37 22.41
N ASP A 487 21.34 14.79 22.63
CA ASP A 487 21.03 13.42 22.24
C ASP A 487 20.91 13.32 20.71
N THR A 488 21.90 12.69 20.09
CA THR A 488 21.94 12.43 18.65
C THR A 488 21.62 10.97 18.32
N THR A 489 21.18 10.18 19.30
CA THR A 489 20.78 8.79 19.09
C THR A 489 19.70 8.73 18.00
N ASN A 490 19.95 7.90 16.97
CA ASN A 490 19.11 7.71 15.78
C ASN A 490 18.86 8.97 14.93
N SER A 491 19.41 10.12 15.29
CA SER A 491 19.25 11.38 14.56
C SER A 491 19.87 11.27 13.17
N VAL A 492 19.22 11.90 12.19
CA VAL A 492 19.80 12.07 10.84
C VAL A 492 21.04 12.97 10.86
N TYR A 493 21.29 13.73 11.94
CA TYR A 493 22.52 14.51 12.12
C TYR A 493 23.78 13.63 11.97
N GLN A 494 23.73 12.38 12.43
CA GLN A 494 24.83 11.42 12.31
C GLN A 494 25.21 11.10 10.85
N LEU A 495 24.36 11.41 9.86
CA LEU A 495 24.65 11.26 8.43
C LEU A 495 25.47 12.42 7.84
N THR A 496 25.48 13.57 8.53
CA THR A 496 26.17 14.80 8.08
C THR A 496 27.52 15.02 8.77
N VAL A 497 27.81 14.22 9.81
CA VAL A 497 29.14 14.09 10.42
C VAL A 497 29.94 13.11 9.56
N PRO A 498 31.26 13.32 9.31
CA PRO A 498 32.05 12.42 8.50
C PRO A 498 31.85 10.98 8.98
N PRO A 499 31.42 10.05 8.10
CA PRO A 499 31.18 8.70 8.52
C PRO A 499 32.53 8.09 8.90
N ALA A 500 32.71 7.84 10.19
CA ALA A 500 33.82 7.07 10.72
C ALA A 500 34.07 5.71 10.01
N PRO A 501 33.09 4.99 9.38
CA PRO A 501 33.38 3.70 8.76
C PRO A 501 34.20 3.75 7.46
N TYR A 502 34.40 4.91 6.85
CA TYR A 502 35.21 5.02 5.63
C TYR A 502 36.67 5.28 5.99
N GLY A 503 37.39 4.21 6.31
CA GLY A 503 38.84 4.21 6.43
C GLY A 503 39.57 4.13 5.08
N PRO A 504 40.90 4.28 5.06
CA PRO A 504 41.71 4.14 3.84
C PRO A 504 41.64 2.74 3.20
N ASN A 505 41.08 1.76 3.91
CA ASN A 505 40.89 0.39 3.47
C ASN A 505 39.49 0.12 2.86
N TYR A 506 38.63 1.13 2.75
CA TYR A 506 37.35 1.00 2.05
C TYR A 506 37.57 0.90 0.54
N LEU A 507 37.04 -0.16 -0.07
CA LEU A 507 37.22 -0.46 -1.50
C LEU A 507 36.08 0.07 -2.36
N GLY A 508 34.89 0.27 -1.78
CA GLY A 508 33.74 0.85 -2.47
C GLY A 508 32.43 0.11 -2.22
N CYS A 509 31.39 0.62 -2.88
CA CYS A 509 30.07 0.01 -2.97
C CYS A 509 30.02 -0.88 -4.22
N TYR A 510 29.59 -2.13 -4.06
CA TYR A 510 29.49 -3.10 -5.14
C TYR A 510 28.04 -3.52 -5.34
N ALA A 511 27.62 -3.72 -6.58
CA ALA A 511 26.37 -4.40 -6.92
C ALA A 511 26.58 -5.92 -6.93
N GLU A 512 25.59 -6.65 -6.41
CA GLU A 512 25.52 -8.11 -6.51
C GLU A 512 24.37 -8.52 -7.46
N GLY A 513 24.70 -9.30 -8.50
CA GLY A 513 23.72 -9.91 -9.39
C GLY A 513 23.04 -11.12 -8.77
N ARG A 514 21.95 -11.60 -9.38
CA ARG A 514 21.28 -12.84 -8.92
C ARG A 514 22.23 -14.04 -8.95
N GLY A 515 22.43 -14.67 -7.80
CA GLY A 515 23.22 -15.90 -7.67
C GLY A 515 24.74 -15.71 -7.68
N VAL A 516 25.23 -14.47 -7.61
CA VAL A 516 26.67 -14.17 -7.49
C VAL A 516 26.92 -13.33 -6.24
N ARG A 517 28.06 -13.55 -5.57
CA ARG A 517 28.49 -12.80 -4.38
C ARG A 517 29.85 -12.16 -4.62
N VAL A 518 29.99 -10.90 -4.26
CA VAL A 518 31.28 -10.20 -4.18
C VAL A 518 32.14 -10.87 -3.11
N LEU A 519 31.53 -11.23 -1.97
CA LEU A 519 32.20 -11.92 -0.86
C LEU A 519 31.54 -13.30 -0.63
N GLY A 520 32.08 -14.33 -1.31
CA GLY A 520 31.51 -15.68 -1.34
C GLY A 520 32.02 -16.66 -0.28
N GLY A 521 32.74 -16.20 0.74
CA GLY A 521 33.27 -17.05 1.81
C GLY A 521 32.23 -17.36 2.89
N ILE A 522 32.48 -16.92 4.12
CA ILE A 522 31.53 -17.08 5.23
C ILE A 522 30.66 -15.84 5.39
N SER A 523 29.50 -16.01 6.01
CA SER A 523 28.59 -14.90 6.29
C SER A 523 27.87 -15.08 7.63
N THR A 524 27.31 -13.98 8.15
CA THR A 524 26.44 -13.98 9.34
C THR A 524 25.45 -12.82 9.27
N THR A 525 24.43 -12.86 10.13
CA THR A 525 23.45 -11.77 10.26
C THR A 525 23.28 -11.37 11.73
N SER A 526 23.00 -10.10 11.99
CA SER A 526 22.84 -9.58 13.35
C SER A 526 21.94 -8.35 13.40
N GLN A 527 21.04 -8.29 14.38
CA GLN A 527 20.24 -7.10 14.70
C GLN A 527 21.08 -5.98 15.35
N GLN A 528 22.29 -6.30 15.76
CA GLN A 528 23.27 -5.35 16.29
C GLN A 528 24.49 -5.29 15.36
N MET A 529 24.27 -5.26 14.03
CA MET A 529 25.36 -5.24 13.06
C MET A 529 26.05 -3.88 13.03
N SER A 530 27.36 -3.87 12.88
CA SER A 530 28.19 -2.71 12.61
C SER A 530 29.36 -3.14 11.71
N VAL A 531 30.02 -2.19 11.06
CA VAL A 531 31.24 -2.42 10.26
C VAL A 531 32.32 -3.05 11.14
N ASP A 532 32.52 -2.57 12.37
CA ASP A 532 33.50 -3.12 13.32
C ASP A 532 33.15 -4.55 13.75
N LYS A 533 31.87 -4.84 13.95
CA LYS A 533 31.41 -6.19 14.26
C LYS A 533 31.63 -7.13 13.09
N CYS A 534 31.41 -6.65 11.86
CA CYS A 534 31.70 -7.44 10.67
C CYS A 534 33.20 -7.69 10.50
N LEU A 535 34.05 -6.67 10.70
CA LEU A 535 35.51 -6.84 10.72
C LEU A 535 35.95 -7.87 11.78
N THR A 536 35.38 -7.81 12.99
CA THR A 536 35.69 -8.76 14.07
C THR A 536 35.33 -10.20 13.68
N TYR A 537 34.18 -10.39 13.02
CA TYR A 537 33.74 -11.69 12.51
C TYR A 537 34.66 -12.18 11.38
N CYS A 538 35.06 -11.29 10.48
CA CYS A 538 35.91 -11.57 9.33
C CYS A 538 37.41 -11.45 9.60
N LYS A 539 37.87 -11.48 10.87
CA LYS A 539 39.27 -11.21 11.25
C LYS A 539 40.31 -12.07 10.51
N ASP A 540 39.94 -13.27 10.10
CA ASP A 540 40.79 -14.26 9.41
C ASP A 540 40.62 -14.22 7.88
N TYR A 541 39.89 -13.24 7.34
CA TYR A 541 39.63 -13.07 5.92
C TYR A 541 40.19 -11.75 5.39
N LYS A 542 40.66 -11.76 4.14
CA LYS A 542 41.23 -10.58 3.47
C LYS A 542 40.23 -9.46 3.26
N TYR A 543 38.99 -9.79 2.95
CA TYR A 543 37.93 -8.82 2.69
C TYR A 543 36.74 -9.10 3.60
N TYR A 544 36.10 -8.00 4.02
CA TYR A 544 34.85 -8.02 4.76
C TYR A 544 33.91 -7.00 4.15
N GLY A 545 32.62 -7.25 4.30
CA GLY A 545 31.61 -6.38 3.73
C GLY A 545 30.25 -6.56 4.36
N THR A 546 29.45 -5.51 4.29
CA THR A 546 28.16 -5.43 4.96
C THR A 546 27.06 -5.15 3.95
N GLU A 547 25.95 -5.87 4.07
CA GLU A 547 24.81 -5.80 3.16
C GLU A 547 23.49 -5.68 3.95
N PHE A 548 22.49 -5.06 3.33
CA PHE A 548 21.10 -5.05 3.80
C PHE A 548 20.93 -4.74 5.30
N ALA A 549 21.66 -3.74 5.80
CA ALA A 549 21.66 -3.24 7.19
C ALA A 549 22.16 -4.22 8.27
N GLY A 550 22.02 -5.52 8.10
CA GLY A 550 22.22 -6.53 9.13
C GLY A 550 23.12 -7.70 8.75
N GLN A 551 23.60 -7.76 7.50
CA GLN A 551 24.35 -8.90 6.98
C GLN A 551 25.84 -8.58 6.89
N CYS A 552 26.67 -9.57 7.17
CA CYS A 552 28.13 -9.48 7.07
C CYS A 552 28.65 -10.66 6.26
N PHE A 553 29.59 -10.38 5.36
CA PHE A 553 30.19 -11.35 4.46
C PHE A 553 31.72 -11.20 4.49
N CYS A 554 32.41 -12.34 4.38
CA CYS A 554 33.86 -12.41 4.40
C CYS A 554 34.36 -13.19 3.19
N SER A 555 35.51 -12.83 2.64
CA SER A 555 36.16 -13.63 1.60
C SER A 555 37.65 -13.31 1.50
N ASN A 556 38.45 -14.26 1.01
CA ASN A 556 39.85 -14.01 0.65
C ASN A 556 40.02 -13.54 -0.80
N VAL A 557 38.97 -13.65 -1.60
CA VAL A 557 38.92 -13.25 -3.00
C VAL A 557 37.66 -12.42 -3.26
N LEU A 558 37.77 -11.37 -4.07
CA LEU A 558 36.60 -10.67 -4.58
C LEU A 558 36.03 -11.49 -5.74
N GLY A 559 34.72 -11.75 -5.71
CA GLY A 559 34.02 -12.46 -6.77
C GLY A 559 34.12 -11.72 -8.11
N THR A 560 34.27 -12.47 -9.19
CA THR A 560 34.32 -11.95 -10.56
C THR A 560 33.21 -12.60 -11.39
N GLY A 561 32.20 -11.82 -11.80
CA GLY A 561 31.07 -12.32 -12.59
C GLY A 561 30.31 -11.18 -13.25
N SER A 562 29.52 -11.47 -14.28
CA SER A 562 28.80 -10.47 -15.08
C SER A 562 27.82 -9.58 -14.28
N GLY A 563 27.45 -10.00 -13.07
CA GLY A 563 26.60 -9.25 -12.13
C GLY A 563 27.36 -8.49 -11.04
N ILE A 564 28.69 -8.59 -10.95
CA ILE A 564 29.49 -7.90 -9.93
C ILE A 564 30.10 -6.64 -10.53
N LYS A 565 29.75 -5.47 -10.00
CA LYS A 565 30.25 -4.17 -10.46
C LYS A 565 30.55 -3.26 -9.28
N VAL A 566 31.68 -2.55 -9.31
CA VAL A 566 31.88 -1.38 -8.44
C VAL A 566 30.91 -0.30 -8.90
N LEU A 567 30.01 0.12 -8.03
CA LEU A 567 29.06 1.20 -8.31
C LEU A 567 29.69 2.55 -8.05
N ASP A 568 30.37 2.68 -6.90
CA ASP A 568 31.04 3.91 -6.48
C ASP A 568 32.09 3.63 -5.42
N THR A 569 33.00 4.58 -5.21
CA THR A 569 33.99 4.58 -4.12
C THR A 569 33.74 5.74 -3.16
N LEU A 570 32.50 6.24 -3.12
CA LEU A 570 32.14 7.45 -2.40
C LEU A 570 32.11 7.17 -0.90
N THR A 571 32.67 8.10 -0.13
CA THR A 571 32.66 8.08 1.35
C THR A 571 31.53 8.94 1.93
N SER A 572 30.61 9.38 1.07
CA SER A 572 29.40 10.08 1.47
C SER A 572 28.20 9.17 1.22
N PRO A 573 27.46 8.77 2.28
CA PRO A 573 26.27 7.93 2.14
C PRO A 573 25.16 8.62 1.34
N LEU A 574 25.22 9.95 1.19
CA LEU A 574 24.24 10.75 0.45
C LEU A 574 24.29 10.50 -1.06
N PHE A 575 25.43 10.06 -1.57
CA PHE A 575 25.67 9.90 -3.01
C PHE A 575 26.00 8.45 -3.39
N SER A 576 26.09 7.54 -2.42
CA SER A 576 26.38 6.13 -2.63
C SER A 576 25.10 5.29 -2.74
N ALA A 577 25.15 4.23 -3.54
CA ALA A 577 24.08 3.21 -3.58
C ALA A 577 24.10 2.27 -2.36
N CYS A 578 25.16 2.31 -1.56
CA CYS A 578 25.30 1.56 -0.31
C CYS A 578 25.05 2.47 0.88
N ASN A 579 23.79 2.85 1.05
CA ASN A 579 23.34 3.88 2.00
C ASN A 579 22.40 3.36 3.09
N TYR A 580 22.27 2.03 3.24
CA TYR A 580 21.51 1.46 4.34
C TYR A 580 22.31 1.62 5.62
N ARG A 581 21.65 2.00 6.72
CA ARG A 581 22.30 2.06 8.04
C ARG A 581 22.58 0.66 8.57
N CYS A 582 23.62 0.53 9.36
CA CYS A 582 23.83 -0.68 10.15
C CYS A 582 22.79 -0.78 11.27
N ASN A 583 22.22 -1.97 11.50
CA ASN A 583 21.19 -2.18 12.52
C ASN A 583 21.66 -1.89 13.95
N GLY A 584 22.95 -2.06 14.23
CA GLY A 584 23.55 -1.89 15.56
C GLY A 584 24.42 -0.65 15.74
N GLU A 585 24.73 0.08 14.67
CA GLU A 585 25.48 1.34 14.77
C GLU A 585 24.95 2.33 13.72
N PHE A 586 24.16 3.29 14.17
CA PHE A 586 23.38 4.18 13.31
C PHE A 586 24.22 5.24 12.60
N SER A 587 25.47 5.44 13.04
CA SER A 587 26.46 6.29 12.37
C SER A 587 27.23 5.57 11.26
N GLN A 588 26.96 4.28 11.01
CA GLN A 588 27.64 3.47 10.00
C GLN A 588 26.68 3.02 8.89
N VAL A 589 27.23 2.76 7.70
CA VAL A 589 26.49 2.18 6.58
C VAL A 589 26.81 0.69 6.39
N CYS A 590 25.78 -0.07 6.06
CA CYS A 590 25.79 -1.51 5.89
C CYS A 590 25.08 -1.93 4.60
N GLY A 591 25.60 -1.47 3.46
CA GLY A 591 25.20 -1.87 2.11
C GLY A 591 23.88 -1.24 1.66
N GLY A 592 23.09 -2.02 0.92
CA GLY A 592 21.78 -1.64 0.42
C GLY A 592 21.04 -2.85 -0.16
N SER A 593 19.94 -2.61 -0.88
CA SER A 593 19.22 -3.68 -1.57
C SER A 593 20.01 -4.19 -2.78
N GLY A 594 20.70 -5.33 -2.62
CA GLY A 594 21.56 -5.92 -3.66
C GLY A 594 22.88 -5.17 -3.85
N THR A 595 23.28 -4.39 -2.85
CA THR A 595 24.54 -3.63 -2.85
C THR A 595 25.29 -3.85 -1.54
N ILE A 596 26.61 -4.03 -1.61
CA ILE A 596 27.48 -4.35 -0.47
C ILE A 596 28.61 -3.33 -0.36
N ASN A 597 28.82 -2.78 0.83
CA ASN A 597 30.04 -2.03 1.13
C ASN A 597 31.18 -3.04 1.37
N VAL A 598 32.35 -2.83 0.77
CA VAL A 598 33.49 -3.76 0.89
C VAL A 598 34.72 -3.02 1.39
N TRP A 599 35.44 -3.65 2.30
CA TRP A 599 36.71 -3.19 2.86
C TRP A 599 37.77 -4.29 2.77
N GLU A 600 39.03 -3.88 2.66
CA GLU A 600 40.18 -4.74 2.88
C GLU A 600 40.49 -4.81 4.39
N ASN A 601 40.72 -6.00 4.92
CA ASN A 601 41.06 -6.21 6.32
C ASN A 601 42.56 -5.96 6.54
N PRO A 602 42.96 -4.87 7.23
CA PRO A 602 44.37 -4.55 7.44
C PRO A 602 45.08 -5.55 8.37
N GLY A 603 44.33 -6.34 9.15
CA GLY A 603 44.87 -7.37 10.05
C GLY A 603 44.95 -8.76 9.42
N TYR A 604 44.60 -8.92 8.15
CA TYR A 604 44.66 -10.21 7.48
C TYR A 604 46.11 -10.67 7.27
N ILE A 605 46.42 -11.88 7.73
CA ILE A 605 47.69 -12.55 7.50
C ILE A 605 47.46 -13.63 6.44
N PRO A 606 48.12 -13.57 5.26
CA PRO A 606 47.92 -14.56 4.21
C PRO A 606 48.40 -15.94 4.66
N VAL A 607 47.65 -16.97 4.24
CA VAL A 607 48.09 -18.37 4.36
C VAL A 607 49.07 -18.66 3.25
N GLU A 608 50.26 -19.17 3.59
CA GLU A 608 51.33 -19.40 2.61
C GLU A 608 51.78 -20.86 2.58
N VAL A 609 52.37 -21.30 1.46
CA VAL A 609 53.13 -22.56 1.47
C VAL A 609 54.47 -22.25 2.14
N LYS A 610 54.72 -22.88 3.29
CA LYS A 610 56.01 -22.75 3.99
C LYS A 610 57.13 -23.21 3.05
N GLN A 611 58.08 -22.33 2.73
CA GLN A 611 59.08 -22.66 1.71
C GLN A 611 60.16 -23.63 2.19
N SER A 612 60.43 -23.68 3.49
CA SER A 612 61.37 -24.63 4.08
C SER A 612 61.04 -24.96 5.53
N SER A 613 61.37 -26.18 5.95
CA SER A 613 61.20 -26.63 7.34
C SER A 613 62.21 -27.71 7.70
N GLY A 614 63.01 -27.43 8.73
CA GLY A 614 64.17 -28.19 9.21
C GLY A 614 64.89 -29.00 8.12
N GLY A 615 65.52 -28.30 7.19
CA GLY A 615 66.32 -28.95 6.14
C GLY A 615 65.52 -29.64 5.04
N PHE A 616 64.20 -29.44 4.94
CA PHE A 616 63.45 -29.71 3.71
C PHE A 616 63.04 -28.41 3.04
N VAL A 617 62.90 -28.44 1.72
CA VAL A 617 62.44 -27.33 0.87
C VAL A 617 61.18 -27.76 0.14
N ALA A 618 60.20 -26.85 0.08
CA ALA A 618 58.98 -27.03 -0.68
C ALA A 618 59.32 -27.21 -2.16
N LYS A 619 58.75 -28.24 -2.80
CA LYS A 619 58.96 -28.50 -4.23
C LYS A 619 57.83 -27.87 -5.04
N GLN A 620 56.66 -28.46 -4.92
CA GLN A 620 55.40 -28.10 -5.57
C GLN A 620 54.31 -28.98 -4.97
N CYS A 621 53.07 -28.74 -5.33
CA CYS A 621 52.00 -29.65 -4.93
C CYS A 621 52.07 -30.92 -5.76
N TYR A 622 51.56 -32.01 -5.22
CA TYR A 622 51.65 -33.32 -5.83
C TYR A 622 50.28 -33.97 -5.76
N THR A 623 49.73 -34.40 -6.89
CA THR A 623 48.43 -35.08 -6.89
C THR A 623 48.57 -36.41 -6.15
N ASP A 624 47.61 -36.66 -5.26
CA ASP A 624 47.47 -37.92 -4.53
C ASP A 624 46.09 -38.52 -4.85
N ALA A 625 45.83 -38.72 -6.15
CA ALA A 625 44.53 -39.11 -6.69
C ALA A 625 44.61 -40.51 -7.30
N GLY A 626 44.34 -41.57 -6.52
CA GLY A 626 44.40 -42.95 -7.01
C GLY A 626 44.07 -44.01 -5.95
N THR A 627 44.32 -45.29 -6.24
CA THR A 627 44.12 -46.43 -5.31
C THR A 627 45.24 -46.59 -4.27
N GLY A 628 46.12 -45.59 -4.13
CA GLY A 628 47.24 -45.60 -3.19
C GLY A 628 47.71 -44.19 -2.86
N ARG A 629 48.75 -44.09 -2.01
CA ARG A 629 49.36 -42.82 -1.57
C ARG A 629 50.63 -42.51 -2.34
N ALA A 630 50.82 -41.23 -2.68
CA ALA A 630 52.00 -40.68 -3.34
C ALA A 630 53.29 -40.91 -2.53
N LEU A 631 53.19 -40.90 -1.20
CA LEU A 631 54.22 -41.35 -0.26
C LEU A 631 53.63 -42.43 0.66
N ASP A 632 54.22 -43.62 0.66
CA ASP A 632 53.70 -44.81 1.37
C ASP A 632 54.67 -45.39 2.40
N GLY A 633 55.75 -44.67 2.74
CA GLY A 633 56.76 -45.14 3.68
C GLY A 633 56.31 -45.09 5.15
N ALA A 634 55.90 -43.91 5.62
CA ALA A 634 55.34 -43.72 6.95
C ALA A 634 54.26 -42.64 6.94
N ARG A 635 53.32 -42.72 7.89
CA ARG A 635 52.24 -41.75 8.05
C ARG A 635 52.03 -41.35 9.51
N SER A 636 51.59 -40.12 9.72
CA SER A 636 51.10 -39.61 10.99
C SER A 636 49.93 -38.66 10.74
N THR A 637 48.98 -38.57 11.68
CA THR A 637 47.81 -37.69 11.57
C THR A 637 47.53 -37.09 12.94
N GLY A 638 47.22 -35.80 13.02
CA GLY A 638 46.92 -35.14 14.28
C GLY A 638 46.36 -33.73 14.14
N ASP A 639 45.69 -33.23 15.18
CA ASP A 639 45.18 -31.84 15.24
C ASP A 639 46.27 -30.80 15.41
N GLY A 640 47.45 -31.20 15.92
CA GLY A 640 48.63 -30.34 16.00
C GLY A 640 49.50 -30.35 14.74
N MET A 641 49.00 -30.86 13.60
CA MET A 641 49.83 -31.00 12.40
C MET A 641 50.25 -29.63 11.87
N THR A 642 51.56 -29.44 11.70
CA THR A 642 52.19 -28.33 11.00
C THR A 642 53.18 -28.89 9.99
N VAL A 643 53.68 -28.05 9.08
CA VAL A 643 54.77 -28.44 8.18
C VAL A 643 56.00 -28.87 8.98
N ASP A 644 56.29 -28.19 10.11
CA ASP A 644 57.42 -28.55 11.00
C ASP A 644 57.27 -29.90 11.68
N VAL A 645 56.07 -30.19 12.19
CA VAL A 645 55.75 -31.49 12.81
C VAL A 645 55.92 -32.61 11.79
N CYS A 646 55.45 -32.43 10.56
CA CYS A 646 55.61 -33.44 9.53
C CYS A 646 57.07 -33.60 9.07
N ALA A 647 57.80 -32.49 8.98
CA ALA A 647 59.21 -32.51 8.63
C ALA A 647 60.04 -33.25 9.70
N GLU A 648 59.78 -33.01 10.99
CA GLU A 648 60.42 -33.74 12.09
C GLU A 648 60.06 -35.23 12.09
N PHE A 649 58.79 -35.55 11.86
CA PHE A 649 58.34 -36.94 11.70
C PHE A 649 59.11 -37.65 10.59
N ALA A 650 59.24 -37.04 9.42
CA ALA A 650 59.97 -37.62 8.29
C ALA A 650 61.45 -37.84 8.58
N ARG A 651 62.12 -36.90 9.28
CA ARG A 651 63.53 -37.08 9.73
C ARG A 651 63.67 -38.24 10.68
N SER A 652 62.78 -38.36 11.68
CA SER A 652 62.86 -39.44 12.66
C SER A 652 62.67 -40.84 12.04
N LYS A 653 62.07 -40.90 10.84
CA LYS A 653 61.93 -42.12 10.03
C LYS A 653 63.02 -42.29 8.95
N GLY A 654 63.94 -41.34 8.82
CA GLY A 654 65.04 -41.38 7.85
C GLY A 654 64.61 -41.20 6.39
N PHE A 655 63.46 -40.55 6.14
CA PHE A 655 62.95 -40.34 4.79
C PHE A 655 63.40 -39.01 4.16
N LYS A 656 63.62 -39.02 2.84
CA LYS A 656 64.06 -37.85 2.06
C LYS A 656 62.91 -36.97 1.57
N TYR A 657 61.68 -37.49 1.60
CA TYR A 657 60.49 -36.76 1.21
C TYR A 657 59.46 -36.83 2.32
N PHE A 658 58.74 -35.73 2.48
CA PHE A 658 57.48 -35.71 3.17
C PHE A 658 56.47 -34.87 2.42
N GLY A 659 55.20 -35.08 2.72
CA GLY A 659 54.17 -34.15 2.32
C GLY A 659 53.03 -34.12 3.32
N VAL A 660 52.37 -32.98 3.33
CA VAL A 660 51.22 -32.73 4.18
C VAL A 660 49.96 -32.68 3.32
N GLU A 661 48.89 -33.30 3.80
CA GLU A 661 47.62 -33.41 3.10
C GLU A 661 46.44 -33.21 4.07
N TYR A 662 45.31 -32.74 3.53
CA TYR A 662 44.03 -32.67 4.23
C TYR A 662 44.08 -31.88 5.56
N GLY A 663 45.01 -30.92 5.68
CA GLY A 663 45.20 -30.08 6.87
C GLY A 663 45.82 -30.78 8.09
N ARG A 664 45.76 -32.12 8.15
CA ARG A 664 46.04 -32.92 9.36
C ARG A 664 46.95 -34.11 9.14
N GLU A 665 47.16 -34.50 7.89
CA GLU A 665 47.87 -35.72 7.54
C GLU A 665 49.32 -35.40 7.12
N CYS A 666 50.22 -36.27 7.54
CA CYS A 666 51.63 -36.25 7.18
C CYS A 666 52.01 -37.60 6.59
N TYR A 667 52.64 -37.56 5.42
CA TYR A 667 53.16 -38.71 4.72
C TYR A 667 54.65 -38.55 4.48
N ALA A 668 55.42 -39.60 4.65
CA ALA A 668 56.86 -39.61 4.42
C ALA A 668 57.27 -40.83 3.59
N GLY A 669 58.31 -40.69 2.78
CA GLY A 669 58.78 -41.78 1.92
C GLY A 669 60.16 -41.54 1.32
N ALA A 670 60.73 -42.61 0.74
CA ALA A 670 62.04 -42.54 0.09
C ALA A 670 61.99 -41.74 -1.22
N GLN A 671 60.86 -41.79 -1.93
CA GLN A 671 60.57 -41.07 -3.17
C GLN A 671 59.05 -41.06 -3.43
N PRO A 672 58.52 -40.03 -4.11
CA PRO A 672 57.13 -40.04 -4.59
C PRO A 672 56.92 -41.14 -5.65
N LYS A 673 55.76 -41.81 -5.63
CA LYS A 673 55.37 -42.75 -6.70
C LYS A 673 55.17 -42.04 -8.04
N THR A 674 55.40 -42.75 -9.14
CA THR A 674 55.14 -42.25 -10.51
C THR A 674 54.03 -43.08 -11.17
N GLY A 675 53.14 -42.45 -11.94
CA GLY A 675 52.05 -43.13 -12.64
C GLY A 675 50.76 -42.30 -12.73
N THR A 676 49.69 -42.89 -13.27
CA THR A 676 48.36 -42.25 -13.34
C THR A 676 47.85 -41.95 -11.93
N GLY A 677 47.66 -40.66 -11.62
CA GLY A 677 47.20 -40.20 -10.30
C GLY A 677 48.24 -39.51 -9.42
N PHE A 678 49.53 -39.64 -9.77
CA PHE A 678 50.67 -39.14 -9.01
C PHE A 678 51.54 -38.24 -9.89
N ALA A 679 51.32 -36.92 -9.81
CA ALA A 679 51.97 -35.95 -10.66
C ALA A 679 52.27 -34.65 -9.90
N ALA A 680 53.40 -34.05 -10.23
CA ALA A 680 53.78 -32.74 -9.73
C ALA A 680 52.94 -31.65 -10.43
N VAL A 681 52.37 -30.74 -9.66
CA VAL A 681 51.49 -29.67 -10.13
C VAL A 681 51.81 -28.36 -9.42
N THR A 682 51.63 -27.23 -10.11
CA THR A 682 51.61 -25.92 -9.47
C THR A 682 50.54 -25.92 -8.38
N CYS A 683 50.87 -25.43 -7.19
CA CYS A 683 49.93 -25.42 -6.07
C CYS A 683 48.69 -24.56 -6.39
N PRO A 684 47.50 -25.19 -6.52
CA PRO A 684 46.23 -24.47 -6.63
C PRO A 684 45.81 -24.02 -5.23
N MET A 685 46.24 -22.83 -4.83
CA MET A 685 46.05 -22.29 -3.46
C MET A 685 44.57 -22.30 -3.03
N GLU A 686 43.64 -22.15 -3.98
CA GLU A 686 42.19 -22.22 -3.78
C GLU A 686 41.67 -23.62 -3.39
N LYS A 687 42.48 -24.68 -3.58
CA LYS A 687 42.17 -26.07 -3.18
C LYS A 687 42.95 -26.53 -1.96
N LEU A 688 43.87 -25.71 -1.46
CA LEU A 688 44.67 -26.03 -0.29
C LEU A 688 43.93 -25.68 1.01
N MET A 689 44.18 -26.48 2.03
CA MET A 689 43.66 -26.39 3.38
C MET A 689 44.77 -25.91 4.32
N PRO A 690 44.49 -25.00 5.25
CA PRO A 690 45.44 -24.65 6.30
C PRO A 690 45.79 -25.86 7.18
N CYS A 691 47.00 -25.85 7.74
CA CYS A 691 47.40 -26.83 8.73
C CYS A 691 46.57 -26.68 10.02
N ALA A 692 46.14 -27.80 10.60
CA ALA A 692 45.34 -27.80 11.83
C ALA A 692 46.11 -27.20 13.03
N GLY A 693 47.43 -27.43 13.08
CA GLY A 693 48.32 -26.87 14.10
C GLY A 693 48.81 -25.45 13.81
N ASN A 694 48.62 -24.94 12.60
CA ASN A 694 49.01 -23.57 12.22
C ASN A 694 48.19 -23.07 11.01
N LYS A 695 47.21 -22.20 11.28
CA LYS A 695 46.29 -21.67 10.25
C LYS A 695 46.94 -20.74 9.21
N TYR A 696 48.20 -20.36 9.38
CA TYR A 696 48.93 -19.45 8.49
C TYR A 696 49.81 -20.17 7.46
N GLU A 697 49.81 -21.50 7.44
CA GLU A 697 50.51 -22.30 6.45
C GLU A 697 49.60 -23.39 5.85
N TYR A 698 49.84 -23.75 4.59
CA TYR A 698 49.07 -24.78 3.90
C TYR A 698 49.57 -26.20 4.17
N CYS A 699 48.63 -27.12 4.42
CA CYS A 699 48.86 -28.55 4.60
C CYS A 699 48.11 -29.39 3.56
N GLY A 700 48.38 -29.14 2.27
CA GLY A 700 47.76 -29.85 1.15
C GLY A 700 46.26 -29.60 1.04
N GLY A 701 45.53 -30.45 0.32
CA GLY A 701 44.09 -30.38 0.07
C GLY A 701 43.54 -31.77 -0.23
N ALA A 702 42.31 -31.86 -0.73
CA ALA A 702 41.74 -33.16 -1.11
C ALA A 702 42.48 -33.74 -2.34
N SER A 703 43.14 -34.90 -2.16
CA SER A 703 43.95 -35.58 -3.19
C SER A 703 45.09 -34.73 -3.72
N LEU A 704 45.63 -33.87 -2.87
CA LEU A 704 46.64 -32.89 -3.23
C LEU A 704 47.58 -32.66 -2.05
N MET A 705 48.83 -33.09 -2.20
CA MET A 705 49.81 -33.04 -1.13
C MET A 705 50.80 -31.89 -1.38
N ASN A 706 51.08 -31.08 -0.36
CA ASN A 706 52.22 -30.16 -0.43
C ASN A 706 53.48 -30.98 -0.19
N LEU A 707 54.30 -31.18 -1.23
CA LEU A 707 55.47 -32.06 -1.19
C LEU A 707 56.75 -31.28 -0.89
N TYR A 708 57.55 -31.83 0.01
CA TYR A 708 58.82 -31.31 0.48
C TYR A 708 59.93 -32.34 0.28
N PHE A 709 61.12 -31.85 -0.04
CA PHE A 709 62.31 -32.68 -0.27
C PHE A 709 63.46 -32.20 0.62
N ALA A 710 64.22 -33.16 1.17
CA ALA A 710 65.40 -32.86 1.97
C ALA A 710 66.41 -32.05 1.14
N ALA A 711 66.74 -30.84 1.59
CA ALA A 711 67.88 -30.10 1.07
C ALA A 711 69.12 -30.97 1.25
N SER A 712 69.88 -31.18 0.17
CA SER A 712 71.17 -31.88 0.25
C SER A 712 72.04 -31.23 1.30
N GLY A 713 72.44 -32.00 2.31
CA GLY A 713 73.51 -31.63 3.24
C GLY A 713 74.86 -31.61 2.53
#